data_AF-A0A6P6XC62-F1
#
_entry.id   AF-A0A6P6XC62-F1
#
_cell.length_a   1.000
_cell.length_b   1.000
_cell.length_c   1.000
_cell.angle_alpha   90.00
_cell.angle_beta   90.00
_cell.angle_gamma   90.00
#
_symmetry.space_group_name_H-M   'P 1'
#
loop_
_entity.id
_entity.type
_entity.pdbx_description
1 polymer ?
#
loop_
_entity_poly.entity_id
_entity_poly.type
_entity_poly.pdbx_seq_one_letter_code
_entity_poly.pdbx_strand_id
1 'polypeptide(L)'
;MSSSGEKESYLLAELEFLGKVSYARFVPFLGHCFEKANDKFLVYKCMPNKDLSSSLCSRGIVSDGTNPDSQKSTSLDWVTRLKIAVGVAEGLYYLHHECVPALVHRNVEARSILIDENFEARLGRLSEVCTEKKEKYQNMISRLLQLQKSSEGGAFGATNAMCAYDVYCFGKVLLELVTGNPGLGDGYDSRIKEWMENVLPYITTYDKELLLNIMDPCLVVDEHVLIEVWAVAVVAKACLSPKPLERPQMPCILKALEDPMSVRLSTSETLRIDAQLGLVCSALVSTRMTEGVSVLGTSQANANRTSSNNNIVVSNSRSSAAGGTEETNPHGVIWDLPNLRIYSLSELKAATNNFRSDRVLGESEFGRVYKGWLHEKSTSKTGSQSLVAVQKLKAESLQGFVEWKTEICMLGTLSHPNLIKLLGYCWKGKDMLLVYEYMQKGSFDNHLFGRGSSIQPLQWDARLKILIGAARALAFLHAVKKQVIYRVFKASNILLDASYNAKLSNFGLAKIGPLNGQLNVTIQAGRTLGYAAPEYIRTGQLCVKSDVYGFGVVLAEVLTGLRALDTCRPKGKHYLFNWIKCQLFDKTKIEGVMDSRLEGKYPIKAAVGVAKLAQNCLAFDPKARPSMKQVVDALEHIASVNY
;
A
#
# COMPACT_ATOMS: atom_id res chain seq x y z
N MET A 1 -31.07 -22.57 27.68
CA MET A 1 -32.33 -21.83 27.44
C MET A 1 -32.15 -20.45 28.05
N SER A 2 -31.66 -19.46 27.29
CA SER A 2 -31.59 -18.08 27.75
C SER A 2 -32.99 -17.48 27.78
N SER A 3 -33.32 -16.78 28.87
CA SER A 3 -34.64 -16.17 29.08
C SER A 3 -34.93 -15.13 28.00
N SER A 4 -36.20 -14.94 27.63
CA SER A 4 -36.62 -13.98 26.58
C SER A 4 -36.11 -12.56 26.83
N GLY A 5 -35.88 -12.18 28.10
CA GLY A 5 -35.33 -10.87 28.49
C GLY A 5 -33.83 -10.67 28.21
N GLU A 6 -33.01 -11.74 28.22
CA GLU A 6 -31.58 -11.62 27.88
C GLU A 6 -31.39 -11.38 26.38
N LYS A 7 -32.12 -12.11 25.53
CA LYS A 7 -32.08 -11.95 24.07
C LYS A 7 -32.48 -10.54 23.63
N GLU A 8 -33.44 -9.94 24.31
CA GLU A 8 -33.88 -8.56 24.08
C GLU A 8 -32.80 -7.53 24.45
N SER A 9 -32.06 -7.77 25.54
CA SER A 9 -30.92 -6.93 25.95
C SER A 9 -29.78 -6.93 24.93
N TYR A 10 -29.43 -8.09 24.37
CA TYR A 10 -28.38 -8.21 23.35
C TYR A 10 -28.73 -7.51 22.04
N LEU A 11 -29.99 -7.65 21.58
CA LEU A 11 -30.46 -7.01 20.35
C LEU A 11 -30.49 -5.47 20.48
N LEU A 12 -30.89 -4.95 21.64
CA LEU A 12 -30.89 -3.52 21.91
C LEU A 12 -29.47 -2.96 22.04
N ALA A 13 -28.53 -3.72 22.62
CA ALA A 13 -27.13 -3.33 22.70
C ALA A 13 -26.47 -3.28 21.30
N GLU A 14 -26.76 -4.26 20.44
CA GLU A 14 -26.26 -4.29 19.06
C GLU A 14 -26.81 -3.10 18.23
N LEU A 15 -28.09 -2.77 18.38
CA LEU A 15 -28.68 -1.58 17.74
C LEU A 15 -28.09 -0.28 18.26
N GLU A 16 -27.82 -0.17 19.57
CA GLU A 16 -27.18 0.99 20.17
C GLU A 16 -25.75 1.18 19.61
N PHE A 17 -25.01 0.08 19.40
CA PHE A 17 -23.69 0.09 18.78
C PHE A 17 -23.76 0.49 17.29
N LEU A 18 -24.62 -0.16 16.51
CA LEU A 18 -24.77 0.09 15.07
C LEU A 18 -25.30 1.49 14.75
N GLY A 19 -26.07 2.10 15.66
CA GLY A 19 -26.51 3.49 15.55
C GLY A 19 -25.41 4.52 15.84
N LYS A 20 -24.33 4.13 16.52
CA LYS A 20 -23.20 5.01 16.90
C LYS A 20 -21.98 4.83 16.01
N VAL A 21 -21.85 3.67 15.38
CA VAL A 21 -20.62 3.25 14.71
C VAL A 21 -20.95 2.75 13.30
N SER A 22 -20.38 3.43 12.30
CA SER A 22 -20.40 3.00 10.91
C SER A 22 -18.98 2.92 10.40
N TYR A 23 -18.47 1.71 10.26
CA TYR A 23 -17.16 1.44 9.69
C TYR A 23 -17.35 0.49 8.50
N ALA A 24 -16.49 0.59 7.47
CA ALA A 24 -16.22 -0.56 6.59
C ALA A 24 -15.70 -1.71 7.47
N ARG A 25 -15.26 -2.88 7.05
CA ARG A 25 -14.88 -3.97 8.01
C ARG A 25 -15.94 -4.40 9.04
N PHE A 26 -17.10 -3.75 9.22
CA PHE A 26 -18.27 -4.30 9.89
C PHE A 26 -19.31 -4.73 8.87
N VAL A 27 -20.11 -5.74 9.23
CA VAL A 27 -21.20 -6.20 8.38
C VAL A 27 -22.21 -5.07 8.22
N PRO A 28 -22.53 -4.61 6.99
CA PRO A 28 -23.45 -3.50 6.79
C PRO A 28 -24.84 -3.84 7.33
N PHE A 29 -25.30 -3.04 8.29
CA PHE A 29 -26.64 -3.12 8.85
C PHE A 29 -27.63 -2.38 7.96
N LEU A 30 -28.73 -3.04 7.61
CA LEU A 30 -29.75 -2.51 6.68
C LEU A 30 -31.03 -2.08 7.39
N GLY A 31 -31.32 -2.62 8.58
CA GLY A 31 -32.51 -2.28 9.35
C GLY A 31 -32.89 -3.36 10.36
N HIS A 32 -34.01 -3.18 11.04
CA HIS A 32 -34.55 -4.17 11.98
C HIS A 32 -36.05 -4.33 11.75
N CYS A 33 -36.59 -5.49 12.14
CA CYS A 33 -38.03 -5.76 12.14
C CYS A 33 -38.43 -6.25 13.52
N PHE A 34 -39.37 -5.53 14.14
CA PHE A 34 -39.97 -5.87 15.42
C PHE A 34 -41.49 -5.96 15.23
N GLU A 35 -41.95 -7.02 14.56
CA GLU A 35 -43.38 -7.30 14.43
C GLU A 35 -43.80 -8.39 15.41
N LYS A 36 -44.75 -8.04 16.30
CA LYS A 36 -45.28 -8.85 17.42
C LYS A 36 -44.26 -9.17 18.52
N ALA A 37 -44.78 -9.43 19.72
CA ALA A 37 -44.02 -9.46 20.97
C ALA A 37 -42.87 -10.50 21.03
N ASN A 38 -42.81 -11.48 20.12
CA ASN A 38 -41.85 -12.59 20.19
C ASN A 38 -40.83 -12.65 19.04
N ASP A 39 -41.03 -11.95 17.92
CA ASP A 39 -40.17 -12.07 16.74
C ASP A 39 -39.41 -10.76 16.48
N LYS A 40 -38.10 -10.80 16.74
CA LYS A 40 -37.21 -9.64 16.62
C LYS A 40 -36.05 -9.99 15.69
N PHE A 41 -35.94 -9.27 14.57
CA PHE A 41 -34.94 -9.53 13.54
C PHE A 41 -34.05 -8.32 13.32
N LEU A 42 -32.74 -8.57 13.16
CA LEU A 42 -31.77 -7.61 12.62
C LEU A 42 -31.48 -8.00 11.18
N VAL A 43 -31.56 -7.02 10.28
CA VAL A 43 -31.38 -7.19 8.84
C VAL A 43 -30.01 -6.67 8.46
N TYR A 44 -29.17 -7.56 7.93
CA TYR A 44 -27.82 -7.25 7.46
C TYR A 44 -27.71 -7.49 5.96
N LYS A 45 -26.74 -6.83 5.31
CA LYS A 45 -26.36 -7.15 3.93
C LYS A 45 -25.82 -8.58 3.88
N CYS A 46 -26.36 -9.40 2.99
CA CYS A 46 -25.89 -10.77 2.79
C CYS A 46 -24.45 -10.76 2.25
N MET A 47 -23.57 -11.57 2.84
CA MET A 47 -22.17 -11.74 2.44
C MET A 47 -22.05 -12.99 1.55
N PRO A 48 -21.71 -12.85 0.25
CA PRO A 48 -21.82 -13.96 -0.71
C PRO A 48 -20.79 -15.06 -0.48
N ASN A 49 -19.62 -14.74 0.10
CA ASN A 49 -18.57 -15.71 0.38
C ASN A 49 -18.69 -16.32 1.80
N LYS A 50 -19.85 -16.14 2.46
CA LYS A 50 -20.17 -16.69 3.79
C LYS A 50 -19.12 -16.32 4.85
N ASP A 51 -18.98 -17.14 5.89
CA ASP A 51 -17.99 -16.98 6.95
C ASP A 51 -16.62 -17.56 6.56
N LEU A 52 -15.58 -17.07 7.23
CA LEU A 52 -14.20 -17.49 6.99
C LEU A 52 -13.99 -18.98 7.31
N SER A 53 -14.63 -19.51 8.36
CA SER A 53 -14.51 -20.92 8.73
C SER A 53 -14.97 -21.83 7.58
N SER A 54 -16.16 -21.57 7.02
CA SER A 54 -16.68 -22.28 5.84
C SER A 54 -15.78 -22.18 4.61
N SER A 55 -15.08 -21.05 4.44
CA SER A 55 -14.19 -20.82 3.29
C SER A 55 -12.84 -21.54 3.40
N LEU A 56 -12.38 -21.83 4.63
CA LEU A 56 -11.19 -22.64 4.89
C LEU A 56 -11.52 -24.15 4.79
N CYS A 57 -12.75 -24.54 5.14
CA CYS A 57 -13.23 -25.92 5.21
C CYS A 57 -13.69 -26.50 3.86
N SER A 58 -12.90 -26.41 2.79
CA SER A 58 -13.17 -27.17 1.55
C SER A 58 -12.42 -28.51 1.56
N ARG A 59 -12.83 -29.44 2.43
CA ARG A 59 -12.45 -30.85 2.31
C ARG A 59 -13.18 -31.44 1.10
N GLY A 60 -12.43 -31.94 0.13
CA GLY A 60 -12.95 -32.66 -1.02
C GLY A 60 -13.83 -33.82 -0.58
N ILE A 61 -15.16 -33.67 -0.75
CA ILE A 61 -16.02 -34.82 -0.94
C ILE A 61 -15.69 -35.32 -2.34
N VAL A 62 -15.13 -36.53 -2.44
CA VAL A 62 -15.18 -37.29 -3.69
C VAL A 62 -16.66 -37.51 -3.97
N SER A 63 -17.25 -36.60 -4.77
CA SER A 63 -18.56 -36.83 -5.34
C SER A 63 -18.40 -38.00 -6.30
N ASP A 64 -19.04 -39.10 -5.96
CA ASP A 64 -19.30 -40.22 -6.84
C ASP A 64 -19.71 -39.70 -8.22
N GLY A 65 -19.10 -40.28 -9.25
CA GLY A 65 -19.08 -39.71 -10.59
C GLY A 65 -20.49 -39.68 -11.18
N THR A 66 -21.06 -38.49 -11.36
CA THR A 66 -22.09 -38.20 -12.38
C THR A 66 -22.52 -36.72 -12.33
N ASN A 67 -21.60 -35.77 -12.55
CA ASN A 67 -21.97 -34.47 -13.16
C ASN A 67 -20.73 -33.65 -13.54
N PRO A 68 -20.55 -33.19 -14.80
CA PRO A 68 -19.38 -32.39 -15.18
C PRO A 68 -19.44 -30.91 -14.75
N ASP A 69 -20.57 -30.41 -14.26
CA ASP A 69 -20.80 -28.95 -14.07
C ASP A 69 -20.89 -28.47 -12.61
N SER A 70 -20.49 -29.27 -11.61
CA SER A 70 -20.38 -28.79 -10.23
C SER A 70 -19.03 -28.10 -9.98
N GLN A 71 -19.07 -26.77 -9.82
CA GLN A 71 -17.94 -25.89 -9.49
C GLN A 71 -17.00 -26.48 -8.43
N LYS A 72 -15.74 -26.73 -8.82
CA LYS A 72 -14.60 -27.01 -7.94
C LYS A 72 -14.50 -25.88 -6.89
N SER A 73 -14.78 -26.14 -5.62
CA SER A 73 -14.48 -25.17 -4.56
C SER A 73 -12.96 -25.10 -4.36
N THR A 74 -12.36 -24.01 -4.83
CA THR A 74 -10.93 -23.75 -4.64
C THR A 74 -10.72 -23.16 -3.25
N SER A 75 -9.93 -23.84 -2.41
CA SER A 75 -9.43 -23.29 -1.14
C SER A 75 -8.82 -21.90 -1.34
N LEU A 76 -8.94 -21.01 -0.34
CA LEU A 76 -8.41 -19.64 -0.42
C LEU A 76 -6.89 -19.65 -0.57
N ASP A 77 -6.36 -18.90 -1.55
CA ASP A 77 -4.92 -18.70 -1.70
C ASP A 77 -4.34 -17.82 -0.57
N TRP A 78 -3.02 -17.85 -0.42
CA TRP A 78 -2.34 -17.13 0.68
C TRP A 78 -2.58 -15.62 0.64
N VAL A 79 -2.57 -15.02 -0.55
CA VAL A 79 -2.79 -13.58 -0.73
C VAL A 79 -4.17 -13.18 -0.21
N THR A 80 -5.19 -13.98 -0.52
CA THR A 80 -6.56 -13.74 -0.05
C THR A 80 -6.66 -13.92 1.47
N ARG A 81 -6.00 -14.94 2.04
CA ARG A 81 -5.95 -15.15 3.50
C ARG A 81 -5.30 -13.99 4.24
N LEU A 82 -4.18 -13.47 3.74
CA LEU A 82 -3.50 -12.32 4.32
C LEU A 82 -4.34 -11.04 4.19
N LYS A 83 -5.01 -10.84 3.05
CA LYS A 83 -5.97 -9.73 2.87
C LYS A 83 -7.08 -9.76 3.93
N ILE A 84 -7.64 -10.94 4.19
CA ILE A 84 -8.66 -11.15 5.23
C ILE A 84 -8.08 -10.81 6.61
N ALA A 85 -6.88 -11.31 6.93
CA ALA A 85 -6.19 -11.01 8.19
C ALA A 85 -5.99 -9.50 8.41
N VAL A 86 -5.52 -8.78 7.39
CA VAL A 86 -5.35 -7.31 7.43
C VAL A 86 -6.69 -6.62 7.67
N GLY A 87 -7.75 -7.03 6.96
CA GLY A 87 -9.08 -6.45 7.12
C GLY A 87 -9.66 -6.63 8.54
N VAL A 88 -9.46 -7.80 9.15
CA VAL A 88 -9.86 -8.06 10.54
C VAL A 88 -9.05 -7.18 11.50
N ALA A 89 -7.73 -7.06 11.29
CA ALA A 89 -6.87 -6.23 12.12
C ALA A 89 -7.25 -4.73 12.05
N GLU A 90 -7.64 -4.23 10.87
CA GLU A 90 -8.16 -2.86 10.70
C GLU A 90 -9.45 -2.63 11.51
N GLY A 91 -10.39 -3.59 11.47
CA GLY A 91 -11.62 -3.51 12.24
C GLY A 91 -11.39 -3.48 13.76
N LEU A 92 -10.48 -4.33 14.26
CA LEU A 92 -10.11 -4.34 15.68
C LEU A 92 -9.31 -3.10 16.09
N TYR A 93 -8.44 -2.60 15.22
CA TYR A 93 -7.73 -1.34 15.45
C TYR A 93 -8.72 -0.17 15.65
N TYR A 94 -9.74 -0.07 14.78
CA TYR A 94 -10.79 0.94 14.90
C TYR A 94 -11.52 0.87 16.25
N LEU A 95 -11.95 -0.34 16.65
CA LEU A 95 -12.64 -0.54 17.93
C LEU A 95 -11.78 -0.15 19.14
N HIS A 96 -10.50 -0.54 19.13
CA HIS A 96 -9.62 -0.35 20.29
C HIS A 96 -9.02 1.07 20.38
N HIS A 97 -8.79 1.75 19.24
CA HIS A 97 -7.97 2.97 19.20
C HIS A 97 -8.67 4.19 18.59
N GLU A 98 -9.67 4.01 17.71
CA GLU A 98 -10.39 5.13 17.10
C GLU A 98 -11.72 5.44 17.82
N CYS A 99 -12.34 4.44 18.45
CA CYS A 99 -13.53 4.64 19.26
C CYS A 99 -13.21 5.26 20.63
N VAL A 100 -14.01 6.24 21.06
CA VAL A 100 -13.89 6.88 22.37
C VAL A 100 -15.21 6.80 23.13
N PRO A 101 -15.31 6.02 24.22
CA PRO A 101 -14.28 5.13 24.78
C PRO A 101 -14.01 3.90 23.90
N ALA A 102 -12.87 3.24 24.10
CA ALA A 102 -12.51 2.01 23.39
C ALA A 102 -13.59 0.93 23.56
N LEU A 103 -13.81 0.18 22.47
CA LEU A 103 -14.81 -0.87 22.37
C LEU A 103 -14.12 -2.22 22.21
N VAL A 104 -14.60 -3.24 22.90
CA VAL A 104 -14.05 -4.61 22.85
C VAL A 104 -15.05 -5.51 22.15
N HIS A 105 -14.61 -6.28 21.16
CA HIS A 105 -15.47 -7.11 20.31
C HIS A 105 -15.95 -8.41 20.98
N ARG A 106 -15.07 -9.08 21.74
CA ARG A 106 -15.30 -10.32 22.54
C ARG A 106 -15.62 -11.60 21.77
N ASN A 107 -16.07 -11.51 20.52
CA ASN A 107 -16.46 -12.68 19.73
C ASN A 107 -15.71 -12.73 18.38
N VAL A 108 -14.39 -12.53 18.42
CA VAL A 108 -13.52 -12.60 17.24
C VAL A 108 -13.17 -14.07 16.95
N GLU A 109 -13.69 -14.60 15.86
CA GLU A 109 -13.52 -16.01 15.47
C GLU A 109 -13.82 -16.18 13.97
N ALA A 110 -13.29 -17.21 13.31
CA ALA A 110 -13.49 -17.37 11.87
C ALA A 110 -14.97 -17.48 11.46
N ARG A 111 -15.86 -17.94 12.35
CA ARG A 111 -17.32 -17.98 12.10
C ARG A 111 -18.03 -16.63 12.26
N SER A 112 -17.43 -15.67 12.97
CA SER A 112 -17.97 -14.31 13.12
C SER A 112 -17.43 -13.35 12.06
N ILE A 113 -16.38 -13.76 11.34
CA ILE A 113 -15.80 -13.01 10.23
C ILE A 113 -16.48 -13.43 8.92
N LEU A 114 -17.26 -12.54 8.33
CA LEU A 114 -17.90 -12.75 7.04
C LEU A 114 -17.05 -12.17 5.91
N ILE A 115 -17.18 -12.74 4.71
CA ILE A 115 -16.39 -12.37 3.53
C ILE A 115 -17.32 -11.80 2.45
N ASP A 116 -17.05 -10.58 2.01
CA ASP A 116 -17.82 -9.95 0.94
C ASP A 116 -17.39 -10.40 -0.47
N GLU A 117 -18.08 -9.92 -1.50
CA GLU A 117 -17.83 -10.23 -2.92
C GLU A 117 -16.41 -9.92 -3.41
N ASN A 118 -15.70 -9.03 -2.72
CA ASN A 118 -14.34 -8.64 -3.04
C ASN A 118 -13.30 -9.39 -2.20
N PHE A 119 -13.70 -10.40 -1.44
CA PHE A 119 -12.86 -11.10 -0.45
C PHE A 119 -12.34 -10.18 0.66
N GLU A 120 -13.12 -9.16 1.06
CA GLU A 120 -12.81 -8.38 2.25
C GLU A 120 -13.47 -8.95 3.49
N ALA A 121 -12.76 -8.92 4.62
CA ALA A 121 -13.28 -9.32 5.91
C ALA A 121 -14.26 -8.27 6.46
N ARG A 122 -15.40 -8.75 6.97
CA ARG A 122 -16.41 -7.99 7.69
C ARG A 122 -16.68 -8.68 9.02
N LEU A 123 -16.31 -8.04 10.13
CA LEU A 123 -16.62 -8.47 11.48
C LEU A 123 -18.14 -8.40 11.72
N GLY A 124 -18.73 -9.53 12.06
CA GLY A 124 -20.13 -9.69 12.47
C GLY A 124 -20.26 -10.15 13.92
N ARG A 125 -21.48 -10.46 14.37
CA ARG A 125 -21.81 -10.77 15.78
C ARG A 125 -21.42 -9.63 16.72
N LEU A 126 -22.00 -8.46 16.49
CA LEU A 126 -21.67 -7.22 17.21
C LEU A 126 -22.48 -7.06 18.51
N SER A 127 -23.35 -8.02 18.83
CA SER A 127 -24.18 -8.05 20.04
C SER A 127 -23.41 -8.09 21.35
N GLU A 128 -22.15 -8.52 21.32
CA GLU A 128 -21.29 -8.62 22.50
C GLU A 128 -20.32 -7.44 22.64
N VAL A 129 -20.38 -6.46 21.73
CA VAL A 129 -19.52 -5.28 21.79
C VAL A 129 -19.97 -4.39 22.94
N CYS A 130 -19.07 -4.11 23.88
CA CYS A 130 -19.37 -3.28 25.04
C CYS A 130 -18.28 -2.24 25.31
N THR A 131 -18.67 -1.13 25.94
CA THR A 131 -17.73 -0.15 26.48
C THR A 131 -17.10 -0.67 27.78
N GLU A 132 -15.81 -0.41 27.99
CA GLU A 132 -15.08 -0.82 29.21
C GLU A 132 -15.76 -0.36 30.52
N LYS A 133 -16.53 0.74 30.50
CA LYS A 133 -17.20 1.31 31.68
C LYS A 133 -18.43 0.50 32.13
N LYS A 134 -19.14 -0.17 31.22
CA LYS A 134 -20.37 -0.94 31.53
C LYS A 134 -20.07 -2.22 32.32
N GLU A 135 -18.80 -2.67 32.31
CA GLU A 135 -18.35 -3.92 32.93
C GLU A 135 -18.06 -3.86 34.44
N LYS A 136 -17.89 -2.67 35.05
CA LYS A 136 -17.77 -2.59 36.53
C LYS A 136 -19.02 -3.11 37.26
N TYR A 137 -20.14 -3.26 36.55
CA TYR A 137 -21.44 -3.66 37.09
C TYR A 137 -21.90 -5.07 36.67
N GLN A 138 -21.30 -5.73 35.67
CA GLN A 138 -21.72 -7.06 35.20
C GLN A 138 -20.66 -8.12 35.51
N ASN A 139 -20.89 -8.84 36.60
CA ASN A 139 -19.98 -9.77 37.27
C ASN A 139 -19.57 -11.03 36.48
N MET A 140 -18.46 -11.62 36.96
CA MET A 140 -18.23 -13.06 37.21
C MET A 140 -17.26 -13.84 36.29
N ILE A 141 -17.06 -13.46 35.03
CA ILE A 141 -16.14 -14.19 34.13
C ILE A 141 -14.66 -13.82 34.38
N SER A 142 -14.39 -12.62 34.89
CA SER A 142 -13.01 -12.17 35.20
C SER A 142 -12.36 -12.88 36.40
N ARG A 143 -13.11 -13.72 37.15
CA ARG A 143 -12.56 -14.47 38.30
C ARG A 143 -11.74 -15.70 37.91
N LEU A 144 -11.91 -16.24 36.71
CA LEU A 144 -11.16 -17.43 36.24
C LEU A 144 -9.75 -17.10 35.71
N LEU A 145 -9.46 -15.82 35.42
CA LEU A 145 -8.13 -15.36 34.99
C LEU A 145 -7.34 -14.62 36.09
N GLN A 146 -7.89 -14.51 37.32
CA GLN A 146 -7.27 -13.78 38.44
C GLN A 146 -6.70 -14.68 39.55
N LEU A 147 -6.23 -15.87 39.23
CA LEU A 147 -5.40 -16.66 40.14
C LEU A 147 -3.92 -16.38 39.89
N GLN A 148 -3.51 -15.17 40.32
CA GLN A 148 -2.25 -14.85 41.00
C GLN A 148 -2.17 -13.31 41.13
N LYS A 149 -2.76 -12.78 42.20
CA LYS A 149 -2.53 -11.39 42.63
C LYS A 149 -1.21 -11.34 43.39
N SER A 150 -0.23 -10.61 42.86
CA SER A 150 0.64 -9.76 43.69
C SER A 150 0.31 -8.30 43.36
N SER A 151 0.20 -7.53 44.43
CA SER A 151 -0.27 -6.14 44.48
C SER A 151 0.68 -5.19 43.76
N GLU A 152 0.17 -4.40 42.80
CA GLU A 152 0.40 -2.96 42.57
C GLU A 152 0.11 -2.57 41.11
N GLY A 153 -0.66 -1.50 40.88
CA GLY A 153 -0.83 -0.89 39.54
C GLY A 153 -2.24 -0.37 39.25
N GLY A 154 -2.38 0.95 39.16
CA GLY A 154 -3.66 1.67 39.05
C GLY A 154 -4.42 1.54 37.72
N ALA A 155 -5.51 2.30 37.63
CA ALA A 155 -6.60 2.23 36.64
C ALA A 155 -6.23 2.19 35.13
N PHE A 156 -4.97 2.44 34.76
CA PHE A 156 -4.45 2.29 33.40
C PHE A 156 -4.13 0.83 33.01
N GLY A 157 -3.94 -0.08 33.97
CA GLY A 157 -3.62 -1.49 33.71
C GLY A 157 -4.83 -2.36 33.33
N ALA A 158 -6.05 -1.91 33.64
CA ALA A 158 -7.27 -2.68 33.40
C ALA A 158 -7.80 -2.57 31.96
N THR A 159 -7.58 -1.42 31.29
CA THR A 159 -8.04 -1.15 29.92
C THR A 159 -7.28 -1.99 28.89
N ASN A 160 -5.96 -2.12 29.05
CA ASN A 160 -5.12 -2.98 28.21
C ASN A 160 -5.44 -4.48 28.34
N ALA A 161 -5.95 -4.94 29.48
CA ALA A 161 -6.19 -6.36 29.73
C ALA A 161 -7.40 -6.93 28.96
N MET A 162 -8.41 -6.09 28.64
CA MET A 162 -9.62 -6.51 27.93
C MET A 162 -9.45 -6.47 26.41
N CYS A 163 -8.82 -5.44 25.86
CA CYS A 163 -8.42 -5.42 24.44
C CYS A 163 -7.47 -6.57 24.09
N ALA A 164 -6.64 -7.00 25.07
CA ALA A 164 -5.77 -8.17 24.93
C ALA A 164 -6.54 -9.48 24.73
N TYR A 165 -7.83 -9.57 25.08
CA TYR A 165 -8.67 -10.74 24.79
C TYR A 165 -9.01 -10.84 23.30
N ASP A 166 -9.43 -9.74 22.68
CA ASP A 166 -9.65 -9.69 21.23
C ASP A 166 -8.37 -10.01 20.45
N VAL A 167 -7.22 -9.52 20.94
CA VAL A 167 -5.90 -9.84 20.37
C VAL A 167 -5.63 -11.35 20.43
N TYR A 168 -5.93 -12.01 21.55
CA TYR A 168 -5.77 -13.46 21.67
C TYR A 168 -6.69 -14.22 20.72
N CYS A 169 -7.95 -13.81 20.64
CA CYS A 169 -8.93 -14.37 19.73
C CYS A 169 -8.52 -14.18 18.27
N PHE A 170 -7.97 -13.01 17.92
CA PHE A 170 -7.40 -12.77 16.60
C PHE A 170 -6.17 -13.63 16.33
N GLY A 171 -5.31 -13.86 17.32
CA GLY A 171 -4.19 -14.80 17.22
C GLY A 171 -4.63 -16.23 16.83
N LYS A 172 -5.78 -16.69 17.35
CA LYS A 172 -6.37 -17.98 16.93
C LYS A 172 -6.78 -17.95 15.45
N VAL A 173 -7.48 -16.90 15.02
CA VAL A 173 -7.88 -16.71 13.61
C VAL A 173 -6.68 -16.69 12.67
N LEU A 174 -5.59 -16.03 13.07
CA LEU A 174 -4.35 -16.02 12.28
C LEU A 174 -3.76 -17.43 12.13
N LEU A 175 -3.77 -18.26 13.18
CA LEU A 175 -3.35 -19.65 13.05
C LEU A 175 -4.31 -20.49 12.21
N GLU A 176 -5.63 -20.26 12.27
CA GLU A 176 -6.60 -20.94 11.39
C GLU A 176 -6.33 -20.61 9.91
N LEU A 177 -5.95 -19.36 9.59
CA LEU A 177 -5.54 -18.95 8.25
C LEU A 177 -4.24 -19.64 7.79
N VAL A 178 -3.25 -19.79 8.69
CA VAL A 178 -1.97 -20.46 8.38
C VAL A 178 -2.14 -21.97 8.19
N THR A 179 -2.91 -22.60 9.08
CA THR A 179 -3.03 -24.07 9.15
C THR A 179 -4.17 -24.62 8.29
N GLY A 180 -5.12 -23.79 7.88
CA GLY A 180 -6.29 -24.22 7.12
C GLY A 180 -7.25 -25.11 7.89
N ASN A 181 -7.14 -25.15 9.22
CA ASN A 181 -7.95 -26.02 10.08
C ASN A 181 -8.95 -25.17 10.91
N PRO A 182 -10.17 -24.94 10.39
CA PRO A 182 -11.19 -24.21 11.12
C PRO A 182 -11.81 -25.12 12.19
N GLY A 183 -11.39 -24.95 13.45
CA GLY A 183 -11.80 -25.84 14.53
C GLY A 183 -11.61 -25.32 15.95
N LEU A 184 -11.17 -24.06 16.14
CA LEU A 184 -10.86 -23.53 17.47
C LEU A 184 -12.00 -22.72 18.08
N GLY A 185 -13.15 -22.65 17.40
CA GLY A 185 -14.32 -21.90 17.86
C GLY A 185 -15.24 -22.65 18.83
N ASP A 186 -15.27 -23.99 18.84
CA ASP A 186 -16.39 -24.75 19.46
C ASP A 186 -16.02 -25.80 20.53
N GLY A 187 -14.84 -25.72 21.15
CA GLY A 187 -14.39 -26.75 22.10
C GLY A 187 -13.88 -26.20 23.42
N TYR A 188 -14.33 -26.80 24.53
CA TYR A 188 -13.73 -26.73 25.87
C TYR A 188 -12.20 -26.50 25.83
N ASP A 189 -11.74 -25.59 26.71
CA ASP A 189 -10.37 -25.09 26.86
C ASP A 189 -9.26 -26.16 26.75
N SER A 190 -9.56 -27.41 27.16
CA SER A 190 -8.64 -28.56 27.08
C SER A 190 -8.21 -28.93 25.65
N ARG A 191 -9.13 -28.93 24.67
CA ARG A 191 -8.81 -29.29 23.27
C ARG A 191 -7.99 -28.21 22.56
N ILE A 192 -8.28 -26.94 22.86
CA ILE A 192 -7.54 -25.80 22.32
C ILE A 192 -6.13 -25.79 22.89
N LYS A 193 -5.98 -26.06 24.20
CA LYS A 193 -4.67 -26.12 24.85
C LYS A 193 -3.79 -27.24 24.30
N GLU A 194 -4.33 -28.46 24.16
CA GLU A 194 -3.62 -29.60 23.55
C GLU A 194 -3.19 -29.30 22.11
N TRP A 195 -4.07 -28.68 21.32
CA TRP A 195 -3.74 -28.27 19.96
C TRP A 195 -2.65 -27.18 19.92
N MET A 196 -2.73 -26.17 20.79
CA MET A 196 -1.70 -25.13 20.89
C MET A 196 -0.34 -25.69 21.32
N GLU A 197 -0.32 -26.65 22.24
CA GLU A 197 0.91 -27.35 22.66
C GLU A 197 1.55 -28.13 21.50
N ASN A 198 0.75 -28.64 20.56
CA ASN A 198 1.24 -29.33 19.37
C ASN A 198 1.67 -28.38 18.24
N VAL A 199 1.04 -27.21 18.07
CA VAL A 199 1.29 -26.30 16.93
C VAL A 199 2.35 -25.24 17.21
N LEU A 200 2.35 -24.62 18.40
CA LEU A 200 3.26 -23.53 18.75
C LEU A 200 4.76 -23.88 18.74
N PRO A 201 5.21 -25.14 18.98
CA PRO A 201 6.61 -25.53 18.86
C PRO A 201 7.18 -25.40 17.44
N TYR A 202 6.35 -25.60 16.41
CA TYR A 202 6.75 -25.47 15.00
C TYR A 202 6.91 -24.02 14.54
N ILE A 203 6.38 -23.06 15.31
CA ILE A 203 6.48 -21.63 15.03
C ILE A 203 7.67 -21.06 15.81
N THR A 204 8.84 -21.03 15.16
CA THR A 204 10.06 -20.49 15.76
C THR A 204 10.47 -19.18 15.09
N THR A 205 11.23 -18.34 15.78
CA THR A 205 11.76 -17.07 15.24
C THR A 205 13.04 -17.25 14.42
N TYR A 206 13.56 -18.47 14.30
CA TYR A 206 14.88 -18.76 13.72
C TYR A 206 14.83 -19.75 12.57
N ASP A 207 13.82 -20.61 12.53
CA ASP A 207 13.66 -21.66 11.53
C ASP A 207 12.24 -21.61 10.94
N LYS A 208 12.17 -21.15 9.68
CA LYS A 208 10.94 -21.06 8.88
C LYS A 208 10.50 -22.42 8.31
N GLU A 209 11.42 -23.38 8.19
CA GLU A 209 11.15 -24.68 7.55
C GLU A 209 10.27 -25.57 8.45
N LEU A 210 10.37 -25.40 9.76
CA LEU A 210 9.50 -26.09 10.73
C LEU A 210 8.01 -25.79 10.49
N LEU A 211 7.69 -24.63 9.92
CA LEU A 211 6.33 -24.21 9.63
C LEU A 211 5.64 -25.11 8.59
N LEU A 212 6.40 -25.71 7.67
CA LEU A 212 5.86 -26.60 6.63
C LEU A 212 5.09 -27.79 7.23
N ASN A 213 5.40 -28.20 8.46
CA ASN A 213 4.71 -29.28 9.16
C ASN A 213 3.29 -28.94 9.61
N ILE A 214 2.96 -27.65 9.72
CA ILE A 214 1.67 -27.17 10.22
C ILE A 214 0.90 -26.32 9.19
N MET A 215 1.55 -25.91 8.10
CA MET A 215 0.94 -25.13 7.04
C MET A 215 -0.17 -25.91 6.33
N ASP A 216 -1.21 -25.20 5.91
CA ASP A 216 -2.28 -25.79 5.11
C ASP A 216 -1.71 -26.44 3.82
N PRO A 217 -1.89 -27.76 3.63
CA PRO A 217 -1.41 -28.46 2.44
C PRO A 217 -1.99 -27.95 1.11
N CYS A 218 -3.10 -27.19 1.15
CA CYS A 218 -3.72 -26.60 -0.03
C CYS A 218 -2.99 -25.34 -0.52
N LEU A 219 -2.05 -24.78 0.24
CA LEU A 219 -1.27 -23.63 -0.16
C LEU A 219 -0.16 -24.05 -1.13
N VAL A 220 -0.06 -23.35 -2.26
CA VAL A 220 1.11 -23.48 -3.15
C VAL A 220 2.24 -22.69 -2.51
N VAL A 221 3.27 -23.38 -2.03
CA VAL A 221 4.38 -22.78 -1.29
C VAL A 221 5.58 -22.58 -2.21
N ASP A 222 5.94 -21.32 -2.45
CA ASP A 222 7.28 -20.93 -2.88
C ASP A 222 8.06 -20.29 -1.71
N GLU A 223 9.34 -20.00 -1.91
CA GLU A 223 10.20 -19.45 -0.85
C GLU A 223 9.70 -18.10 -0.30
N HIS A 224 9.06 -17.27 -1.14
CA HIS A 224 8.51 -15.98 -0.72
C HIS A 224 7.23 -16.15 0.10
N VAL A 225 6.31 -17.00 -0.36
CA VAL A 225 5.08 -17.36 0.36
C VAL A 225 5.42 -17.97 1.72
N LEU A 226 6.42 -18.86 1.80
CA LEU A 226 6.85 -19.47 3.06
C LEU A 226 7.30 -18.43 4.10
N ILE A 227 8.09 -17.43 3.68
CA ILE A 227 8.57 -16.37 4.59
C ILE A 227 7.39 -15.54 5.12
N GLU A 228 6.40 -15.26 4.28
CA GLU A 228 5.23 -14.48 4.68
C GLU A 228 4.32 -15.25 5.63
N VAL A 229 4.05 -16.52 5.33
CA VAL A 229 3.26 -17.41 6.20
C VAL A 229 3.95 -17.55 7.54
N TRP A 230 5.28 -17.67 7.54
CA TRP A 230 6.09 -17.70 8.74
C TRP A 230 6.00 -16.41 9.56
N ALA A 231 6.11 -15.25 8.93
CA ALA A 231 5.98 -13.96 9.62
C ALA A 231 4.59 -13.81 10.27
N VAL A 232 3.52 -14.18 9.57
CA VAL A 232 2.15 -14.15 10.11
C VAL A 232 1.98 -15.14 11.26
N ALA A 233 2.57 -16.35 11.16
CA ALA A 233 2.54 -17.34 12.22
C ALA A 233 3.26 -16.86 13.49
N VAL A 234 4.38 -16.15 13.34
CA VAL A 234 5.10 -15.53 14.47
C VAL A 234 4.24 -14.44 15.13
N VAL A 235 3.57 -13.59 14.35
CA VAL A 235 2.61 -12.61 14.88
C VAL A 235 1.48 -13.30 15.62
N ALA A 236 0.95 -14.39 15.07
CA ALA A 236 -0.08 -15.20 15.71
C ALA A 236 0.39 -15.76 17.07
N LYS A 237 1.60 -16.32 17.12
CA LYS A 237 2.22 -16.82 18.36
C LYS A 237 2.36 -15.72 19.42
N ALA A 238 2.77 -14.51 19.03
CA ALA A 238 2.86 -13.37 19.95
C ALA A 238 1.48 -12.94 20.49
N CYS A 239 0.45 -12.93 19.64
CA CYS A 239 -0.93 -12.65 20.06
C CYS A 239 -1.47 -13.68 21.05
N LEU A 240 -0.99 -14.92 20.96
CA LEU A 240 -1.40 -16.05 21.79
C LEU A 240 -0.63 -16.17 23.12
N SER A 241 0.17 -15.16 23.50
CA SER A 241 0.88 -15.19 24.80
C SER A 241 -0.11 -15.43 25.96
N PRO A 242 0.21 -16.32 26.91
CA PRO A 242 -0.64 -16.60 28.06
C PRO A 242 -0.80 -15.38 28.97
N LYS A 243 0.17 -14.45 28.95
CA LYS A 243 0.11 -13.20 29.72
C LYS A 243 -0.48 -12.08 28.85
N PRO A 244 -1.65 -11.51 29.20
CA PRO A 244 -2.29 -10.45 28.42
C PRO A 244 -1.40 -9.22 28.18
N LEU A 245 -0.54 -8.89 29.14
CA LEU A 245 0.38 -7.74 29.06
C LEU A 245 1.55 -7.93 28.09
N GLU A 246 1.87 -9.17 27.72
CA GLU A 246 2.92 -9.48 26.74
C GLU A 246 2.37 -9.54 25.31
N ARG A 247 1.04 -9.46 25.14
CA ARG A 247 0.42 -9.46 23.81
C ARG A 247 0.64 -8.11 23.11
N PRO A 248 0.96 -8.10 21.81
CA PRO A 248 1.15 -6.87 21.07
C PRO A 248 -0.17 -6.09 20.94
N GLN A 249 -0.09 -4.76 20.87
CA GLN A 249 -1.26 -3.93 20.58
C GLN A 249 -1.64 -4.01 19.09
N MET A 250 -2.94 -3.81 18.78
CA MET A 250 -3.46 -3.82 17.40
C MET A 250 -2.69 -2.96 16.38
N PRO A 251 -2.15 -1.76 16.71
CA PRO A 251 -1.37 -0.97 15.76
C PRO A 251 -0.09 -1.68 15.31
N CYS A 252 0.58 -2.38 16.23
CA CYS A 252 1.77 -3.17 15.94
C CYS A 252 1.42 -4.39 15.08
N ILE A 253 0.33 -5.08 15.41
CA ILE A 253 -0.16 -6.24 14.68
C ILE A 253 -0.53 -5.86 13.24
N LEU A 254 -1.32 -4.79 13.06
CA LEU A 254 -1.73 -4.32 11.74
C LEU A 254 -0.52 -3.98 10.86
N LYS A 255 0.47 -3.25 11.39
CA LYS A 255 1.69 -2.92 10.66
C LYS A 255 2.50 -4.18 10.28
N ALA A 256 2.58 -5.18 11.15
CA ALA A 256 3.26 -6.44 10.84
C ALA A 256 2.56 -7.21 9.71
N LEU A 257 1.22 -7.17 9.66
CA LEU A 257 0.43 -7.84 8.61
C LEU A 257 0.45 -7.07 7.27
N GLU A 258 0.61 -5.74 7.29
CA GLU A 258 0.74 -4.93 6.07
C GLU A 258 2.10 -5.07 5.37
N ASP A 259 3.17 -5.34 6.13
CA ASP A 259 4.52 -5.58 5.60
C ASP A 259 5.21 -6.73 6.37
N PRO A 260 4.81 -8.00 6.15
CA PRO A 260 5.35 -9.17 6.85
C PRO A 260 6.87 -9.33 6.67
N MET A 261 7.42 -8.80 5.57
CA MET A 261 8.84 -8.85 5.25
C MET A 261 9.69 -7.84 6.04
N SER A 262 9.05 -6.86 6.70
CA SER A 262 9.73 -5.83 7.51
C SER A 262 9.96 -6.22 8.98
N VAL A 263 9.41 -7.37 9.41
CA VAL A 263 9.50 -7.84 10.80
C VAL A 263 10.94 -8.25 11.14
N ARG A 264 11.65 -7.46 11.94
CA ARG A 264 12.94 -7.83 12.55
C ARG A 264 12.70 -8.29 14.00
N LEU A 265 13.07 -9.53 14.31
CA LEU A 265 13.01 -10.10 15.65
C LEU A 265 14.34 -9.82 16.36
N SER A 266 14.35 -8.92 17.35
CA SER A 266 15.48 -8.78 18.29
C SER A 266 15.42 -9.86 19.37
N THR A 267 16.56 -10.24 19.94
CA THR A 267 16.79 -11.32 20.92
C THR A 267 16.19 -11.11 22.32
N SER A 268 15.01 -10.52 22.40
CA SER A 268 14.15 -10.51 23.58
C SER A 268 12.73 -10.58 23.06
N GLU A 269 11.87 -11.36 23.71
CA GLU A 269 10.51 -11.75 23.30
C GLU A 269 9.49 -10.57 23.17
N THR A 270 9.96 -9.38 22.81
CA THR A 270 9.18 -8.16 22.63
C THR A 270 9.28 -7.69 21.18
N LEU A 271 8.19 -7.83 20.43
CA LEU A 271 8.03 -7.24 19.09
C LEU A 271 8.23 -5.72 19.18
N ARG A 272 9.37 -5.20 18.71
CA ARG A 272 9.56 -3.77 18.48
C ARG A 272 9.22 -3.45 17.02
N ILE A 273 8.10 -2.76 16.82
CA ILE A 273 7.64 -2.28 15.52
C ILE A 273 7.57 -0.75 15.59
N ASP A 274 8.31 -0.05 14.73
CA ASP A 274 8.28 1.41 14.63
C ASP A 274 6.87 1.87 14.20
N ALA A 275 6.02 2.29 15.12
CA ALA A 275 4.66 2.72 14.80
C ALA A 275 4.66 4.10 14.13
N GLN A 276 4.37 4.17 12.82
CA GLN A 276 3.81 5.35 12.14
C GLN A 276 3.64 5.09 10.64
N LEU A 277 2.48 4.55 10.26
CA LEU A 277 1.88 4.58 8.90
C LEU A 277 0.59 3.74 9.00
N GLY A 278 -0.59 4.35 9.01
CA GLY A 278 -1.86 3.60 9.08
C GLY A 278 -3.10 4.49 8.98
N LEU A 279 -3.06 5.68 9.59
CA LEU A 279 -4.25 6.53 9.70
C LEU A 279 -4.72 7.22 8.41
N VAL A 280 -3.91 7.29 7.35
CA VAL A 280 -4.30 7.99 6.12
C VAL A 280 -4.74 7.04 5.01
N CYS A 281 -4.26 5.79 4.94
CA CYS A 281 -4.65 4.87 3.86
C CYS A 281 -5.90 4.02 4.18
N SER A 282 -6.26 3.76 5.45
CA SER A 282 -7.43 2.90 5.77
C SER A 282 -8.77 3.58 5.46
N ALA A 283 -8.86 4.90 5.64
CA ALA A 283 -10.06 5.68 5.34
C ALA A 283 -10.38 5.73 3.84
N LEU A 284 -9.36 5.72 2.98
CA LEU A 284 -9.47 5.99 1.54
C LEU A 284 -9.96 4.79 0.73
N VAL A 285 -9.60 3.57 1.15
CA VAL A 285 -10.06 2.32 0.51
C VAL A 285 -11.48 1.98 1.00
N SER A 286 -11.81 2.35 2.24
CA SER A 286 -13.09 1.97 2.87
C SER A 286 -14.29 2.84 2.50
N THR A 287 -14.12 4.16 2.25
CA THR A 287 -15.26 5.09 2.12
C THR A 287 -15.81 5.29 0.71
N ARG A 288 -15.14 4.81 -0.36
CA ARG A 288 -15.61 4.96 -1.75
C ARG A 288 -16.01 3.66 -2.46
N MET A 289 -16.00 2.53 -1.74
CA MET A 289 -16.38 1.21 -2.26
C MET A 289 -17.90 0.96 -2.31
N THR A 290 -18.75 1.92 -1.94
CA THR A 290 -20.19 1.69 -1.70
C THR A 290 -21.19 2.40 -2.62
N GLU A 291 -20.80 3.29 -3.53
CA GLU A 291 -21.79 4.00 -4.37
C GLU A 291 -22.05 3.30 -5.72
N GLY A 292 -23.08 2.46 -5.71
CA GLY A 292 -23.65 1.83 -6.88
C GLY A 292 -25.12 1.46 -6.70
N VAL A 293 -25.91 2.23 -5.94
CA VAL A 293 -27.38 2.13 -5.92
C VAL A 293 -27.99 3.51 -5.68
N SER A 294 -28.80 3.98 -6.63
CA SER A 294 -29.61 5.20 -6.55
C SER A 294 -30.93 4.94 -5.83
N VAL A 295 -31.25 5.67 -4.75
CA VAL A 295 -32.63 5.86 -4.26
C VAL A 295 -32.84 7.27 -3.71
N LEU A 296 -34.00 7.85 -4.04
CA LEU A 296 -34.49 9.20 -3.77
C LEU A 296 -34.67 9.54 -2.27
N GLY A 297 -34.40 10.82 -1.94
CA GLY A 297 -35.36 11.71 -1.24
C GLY A 297 -35.45 11.65 0.29
N THR A 298 -35.04 12.72 0.98
CA THR A 298 -35.89 13.69 1.74
C THR A 298 -35.20 14.38 2.94
N SER A 299 -35.43 15.70 2.98
CA SER A 299 -35.54 16.66 4.11
C SER A 299 -34.38 16.96 5.08
N GLN A 300 -34.08 18.26 5.08
CA GLN A 300 -33.31 19.11 6.00
C GLN A 300 -33.71 19.00 7.49
N ALA A 301 -32.73 19.20 8.38
CA ALA A 301 -32.93 19.92 9.64
C ALA A 301 -31.66 20.66 10.08
N ASN A 302 -31.82 21.96 10.35
CA ASN A 302 -30.86 22.92 10.85
C ASN A 302 -30.47 22.66 12.32
N ALA A 303 -29.20 22.89 12.69
CA ALA A 303 -28.85 23.37 14.03
C ALA A 303 -27.51 24.14 14.03
N ASN A 304 -27.61 25.44 14.32
CA ASN A 304 -26.51 26.37 14.59
C ASN A 304 -25.84 26.08 15.95
N ARG A 305 -24.51 26.25 16.06
CA ARG A 305 -23.80 26.78 17.25
C ARG A 305 -22.32 27.13 16.96
N THR A 306 -22.10 28.42 16.73
CA THR A 306 -21.03 29.31 17.25
C THR A 306 -19.61 28.78 17.55
N SER A 307 -18.71 29.07 16.60
CA SER A 307 -17.37 29.70 16.66
C SER A 307 -16.57 29.80 17.99
N SER A 308 -15.33 29.31 17.93
CA SER A 308 -14.15 30.04 18.42
C SER A 308 -12.95 29.86 17.46
N ASN A 309 -12.35 30.99 17.07
CA ASN A 309 -11.42 31.19 15.96
C ASN A 309 -10.02 30.58 16.18
N ASN A 310 -9.46 29.98 15.12
CA ASN A 310 -8.03 30.05 14.78
C ASN A 310 -7.88 29.95 13.26
N ASN A 311 -7.30 30.99 12.65
CA ASN A 311 -7.22 31.19 11.20
C ASN A 311 -6.32 30.15 10.51
N ILE A 312 -6.92 29.24 9.75
CA ILE A 312 -6.31 28.55 8.61
C ILE A 312 -7.06 29.03 7.37
N VAL A 313 -6.35 29.61 6.41
CA VAL A 313 -6.93 29.97 5.11
C VAL A 313 -7.20 28.66 4.36
N VAL A 314 -8.44 28.18 4.47
CA VAL A 314 -8.98 27.03 3.74
C VAL A 314 -9.67 27.57 2.49
N SER A 315 -9.08 27.36 1.32
CA SER A 315 -9.77 27.58 0.04
C SER A 315 -10.73 26.42 -0.21
N ASN A 316 -11.98 26.59 0.23
CA ASN A 316 -13.09 25.68 -0.06
C ASN A 316 -13.62 25.98 -1.48
N SER A 317 -13.02 25.36 -2.50
CA SER A 317 -13.55 25.40 -3.86
C SER A 317 -14.51 24.25 -4.07
N ARG A 318 -15.82 24.51 -3.94
CA ARG A 318 -16.86 23.64 -4.51
C ARG A 318 -16.82 23.82 -6.02
N SER A 319 -16.38 22.81 -6.78
CA SER A 319 -16.43 22.83 -8.24
C SER A 319 -17.75 22.24 -8.72
N SER A 320 -18.67 23.14 -9.07
CA SER A 320 -19.74 22.89 -10.03
C SER A 320 -19.12 22.67 -11.41
N ALA A 321 -19.60 21.66 -12.14
CA ALA A 321 -19.16 21.39 -13.50
C ALA A 321 -19.57 22.52 -14.47
N ALA A 322 -18.59 23.21 -15.04
CA ALA A 322 -18.69 23.92 -16.32
C ALA A 322 -17.26 24.15 -16.85
N GLY A 323 -17.07 23.94 -18.16
CA GLY A 323 -15.76 23.98 -18.81
C GLY A 323 -15.00 25.29 -18.63
N GLY A 324 -13.72 25.15 -18.30
CA GLY A 324 -12.73 26.22 -18.20
C GLY A 324 -11.34 25.59 -18.06
N THR A 325 -10.38 26.14 -18.76
CA THR A 325 -8.97 25.71 -18.85
C THR A 325 -8.36 25.36 -17.50
N GLU A 326 -7.74 24.17 -17.39
CA GLU A 326 -6.96 23.76 -16.21
C GLU A 326 -5.79 24.73 -15.99
N GLU A 327 -5.92 25.66 -15.04
CA GLU A 327 -4.79 26.43 -14.53
C GLU A 327 -3.88 25.45 -13.75
N THR A 328 -2.77 25.06 -14.37
CA THR A 328 -1.77 24.17 -13.77
C THR A 328 -1.05 24.90 -12.64
N ASN A 329 -1.35 24.57 -11.39
CA ASN A 329 -0.57 25.03 -10.24
C ASN A 329 0.86 24.47 -10.33
N PRO A 330 1.90 25.32 -10.46
CA PRO A 330 3.29 24.87 -10.63
C PRO A 330 3.89 24.18 -9.40
N HIS A 331 3.25 24.27 -8.23
CA HIS A 331 3.77 23.74 -6.97
C HIS A 331 3.19 22.38 -6.55
N GLY A 332 2.26 21.82 -7.32
CA GLY A 332 1.57 20.58 -6.97
C GLY A 332 0.58 20.74 -5.81
N VAL A 333 -0.23 19.71 -5.59
CA VAL A 333 -1.31 19.65 -4.60
C VAL A 333 -1.28 18.30 -3.91
N ILE A 334 -1.52 18.30 -2.60
CA ILE A 334 -1.75 17.10 -1.80
C ILE A 334 -3.25 17.04 -1.52
N TRP A 335 -3.90 15.96 -1.90
CA TRP A 335 -5.31 15.72 -1.65
C TRP A 335 -5.50 14.95 -0.35
N ASP A 336 -6.52 15.33 0.43
CA ASP A 336 -6.90 14.60 1.63
C ASP A 336 -7.49 13.21 1.28
N LEU A 337 -8.09 13.05 0.09
CA LEU A 337 -8.59 11.77 -0.44
C LEU A 337 -8.21 11.52 -1.91
N PRO A 338 -7.87 10.28 -2.31
CA PRO A 338 -7.69 9.87 -3.69
C PRO A 338 -8.95 10.01 -4.52
N ASN A 339 -8.84 10.74 -5.62
CA ASN A 339 -9.89 10.82 -6.61
C ASN A 339 -9.65 9.85 -7.77
N LEU A 340 -9.57 8.55 -7.45
CA LEU A 340 -9.27 7.47 -8.40
C LEU A 340 -10.53 6.71 -8.80
N ARG A 341 -10.67 6.40 -10.09
CA ARG A 341 -11.77 5.58 -10.61
C ARG A 341 -11.49 4.09 -10.38
N ILE A 342 -12.49 3.35 -9.91
CA ILE A 342 -12.44 1.89 -9.87
C ILE A 342 -12.96 1.37 -11.22
N TYR A 343 -12.11 0.63 -11.92
CA TYR A 343 -12.43 0.03 -13.21
C TYR A 343 -12.82 -1.44 -13.05
N SER A 344 -13.77 -1.89 -13.86
CA SER A 344 -14.06 -3.32 -13.97
C SER A 344 -13.05 -4.03 -14.86
N LEU A 345 -12.77 -5.30 -14.57
CA LEU A 345 -11.84 -6.09 -15.39
C LEU A 345 -12.36 -6.25 -16.84
N SER A 346 -13.68 -6.36 -17.03
CA SER A 346 -14.30 -6.43 -18.35
C SER A 346 -14.07 -5.15 -19.15
N GLU A 347 -14.19 -3.98 -18.51
CA GLU A 347 -13.89 -2.69 -19.13
C GLU A 347 -12.44 -2.59 -19.57
N LEU A 348 -11.48 -2.97 -18.71
CA LEU A 348 -10.05 -2.92 -19.07
C LEU A 348 -9.68 -3.96 -20.12
N LYS A 349 -10.32 -5.13 -20.13
CA LYS A 349 -10.20 -6.11 -21.21
C LYS A 349 -10.70 -5.52 -22.53
N ALA A 350 -11.87 -4.89 -22.55
CA ALA A 350 -12.37 -4.24 -23.77
C ALA A 350 -11.42 -3.13 -24.25
N ALA A 351 -10.96 -2.27 -23.34
CA ALA A 351 -10.08 -1.15 -23.65
C ALA A 351 -8.74 -1.58 -24.25
N THR A 352 -8.18 -2.70 -23.79
CA THR A 352 -6.87 -3.24 -24.20
C THR A 352 -6.96 -4.32 -25.27
N ASN A 353 -8.17 -4.58 -25.80
CA ASN A 353 -8.45 -5.70 -26.70
C ASN A 353 -7.99 -7.06 -26.14
N ASN A 354 -8.39 -7.34 -24.90
CA ASN A 354 -8.06 -8.52 -24.09
C ASN A 354 -6.55 -8.68 -23.85
N PHE A 355 -5.85 -7.60 -23.52
CA PHE A 355 -4.41 -7.60 -23.23
C PHE A 355 -3.55 -8.23 -24.33
N ARG A 356 -3.90 -7.99 -25.61
CA ARG A 356 -3.13 -8.52 -26.73
C ARG A 356 -1.68 -8.03 -26.71
N SER A 357 -0.78 -8.89 -27.21
CA SER A 357 0.66 -8.62 -27.29
C SER A 357 1.00 -7.41 -28.17
N ASP A 358 0.23 -7.14 -29.22
CA ASP A 358 0.40 -5.98 -30.11
C ASP A 358 0.03 -4.64 -29.45
N ARG A 359 -0.58 -4.67 -28.26
CA ARG A 359 -0.87 -3.49 -27.44
C ARG A 359 0.18 -3.25 -26.35
N VAL A 360 1.20 -4.10 -26.22
CA VAL A 360 2.23 -3.96 -25.19
C VAL A 360 3.08 -2.72 -25.47
N LEU A 361 3.14 -1.82 -24.49
CA LEU A 361 4.00 -0.64 -24.49
C LEU A 361 5.38 -0.94 -23.87
N GLY A 362 5.41 -1.89 -22.94
CA GLY A 362 6.63 -2.33 -22.28
C GLY A 362 6.36 -3.43 -21.28
N GLU A 363 7.42 -4.16 -20.92
CA GLU A 363 7.44 -5.15 -19.86
C GLU A 363 8.51 -4.75 -18.85
N SER A 364 8.15 -4.83 -17.57
CA SER A 364 9.03 -4.52 -16.46
C SER A 364 8.99 -5.66 -15.44
N GLU A 365 9.84 -5.59 -14.43
CA GLU A 365 9.80 -6.49 -13.27
C GLU A 365 8.42 -6.50 -12.59
N PHE A 366 7.68 -5.38 -12.66
CA PHE A 366 6.36 -5.19 -12.05
C PHE A 366 5.22 -5.82 -12.88
N GLY A 367 5.44 -6.10 -14.16
CA GLY A 367 4.41 -6.59 -15.08
C GLY A 367 4.43 -5.90 -16.42
N ARG A 368 3.35 -6.08 -17.18
CA ARG A 368 3.22 -5.58 -18.56
C ARG A 368 2.30 -4.37 -18.60
N VAL A 369 2.68 -3.38 -19.42
CA VAL A 369 1.88 -2.18 -19.67
C VAL A 369 1.28 -2.27 -21.05
N TYR A 370 -0.03 -2.07 -21.14
CA TYR A 370 -0.80 -2.15 -22.37
C TYR A 370 -1.37 -0.78 -22.74
N LYS A 371 -1.40 -0.49 -24.04
CA LYS A 371 -2.14 0.65 -24.59
C LYS A 371 -3.62 0.31 -24.62
N GLY A 372 -4.46 1.21 -24.11
CA GLY A 372 -5.91 1.02 -24.12
C GLY A 372 -6.68 2.29 -24.48
N TRP A 373 -7.93 2.11 -24.92
CA TRP A 373 -8.87 3.20 -25.20
C TRP A 373 -10.10 3.03 -24.31
N LEU A 374 -10.35 4.02 -23.46
CA LEU A 374 -11.54 4.05 -22.61
C LEU A 374 -12.61 4.93 -23.25
N HIS A 375 -13.84 4.43 -23.29
CA HIS A 375 -14.99 5.25 -23.67
C HIS A 375 -15.44 6.09 -22.48
N GLU A 376 -15.53 7.40 -22.68
CA GLU A 376 -16.04 8.29 -21.64
C GLU A 376 -17.57 8.20 -21.57
N LYS A 377 -18.12 7.94 -20.38
CA LYS A 377 -19.57 7.94 -20.13
C LYS A 377 -20.07 9.39 -19.99
N SER A 378 -19.94 10.21 -21.04
CA SER A 378 -20.53 11.55 -21.07
C SER A 378 -21.83 11.53 -21.86
N THR A 379 -22.85 12.23 -21.34
CA THR A 379 -24.17 12.47 -21.93
C THR A 379 -24.13 13.36 -23.20
N SER A 380 -22.95 13.64 -23.75
CA SER A 380 -22.77 14.41 -24.98
C SER A 380 -22.57 13.49 -26.18
N LYS A 381 -23.25 13.80 -27.28
CA LYS A 381 -23.42 12.99 -28.51
C LYS A 381 -22.14 12.78 -29.36
N THR A 382 -20.96 12.85 -28.76
CA THR A 382 -19.68 12.60 -29.42
C THR A 382 -18.86 11.68 -28.51
N GLY A 383 -18.79 10.40 -28.86
CA GLY A 383 -18.07 9.38 -28.10
C GLY A 383 -16.56 9.64 -28.10
N SER A 384 -16.09 10.50 -27.21
CA SER A 384 -14.67 10.74 -27.01
C SER A 384 -14.03 9.51 -26.36
N GLN A 385 -13.01 8.96 -27.01
CA GLN A 385 -12.18 7.89 -26.46
C GLN A 385 -10.93 8.49 -25.81
N SER A 386 -10.72 8.19 -24.54
CA SER A 386 -9.53 8.60 -23.80
C SER A 386 -8.46 7.52 -23.88
N LEU A 387 -7.27 7.89 -24.35
CA LEU A 387 -6.14 6.99 -24.47
C LEU A 387 -5.44 6.80 -23.11
N VAL A 388 -5.22 5.55 -22.72
CA VAL A 388 -4.66 5.19 -21.42
C VAL A 388 -3.56 4.15 -21.51
N ALA A 389 -2.75 4.09 -20.45
CA ALA A 389 -1.80 3.00 -20.21
C ALA A 389 -2.32 2.13 -19.06
N VAL A 390 -2.54 0.85 -19.33
CA VAL A 390 -3.04 -0.13 -18.35
C VAL A 390 -1.89 -1.04 -17.96
N GLN A 391 -1.38 -0.91 -16.75
CA GLN A 391 -0.38 -1.80 -16.20
C GLN A 391 -1.07 -2.99 -15.52
N LYS A 392 -0.82 -4.19 -16.04
CA LYS A 392 -1.22 -5.44 -15.38
C LYS A 392 -0.02 -5.98 -14.61
N LEU A 393 -0.15 -6.03 -13.28
CA LEU A 393 0.90 -6.53 -12.41
C LEU A 393 0.99 -8.05 -12.48
N LYS A 394 2.18 -8.59 -12.20
CA LYS A 394 2.36 -10.04 -12.05
C LYS A 394 1.60 -10.51 -10.82
N ALA A 395 0.57 -11.31 -11.03
CA ALA A 395 -0.20 -11.92 -9.97
C ALA A 395 0.57 -13.12 -9.44
N GLU A 396 1.34 -12.97 -8.36
CA GLU A 396 1.92 -14.10 -7.59
C GLU A 396 2.83 -13.68 -6.41
N SER A 397 3.07 -12.39 -6.13
CA SER A 397 3.88 -11.98 -4.95
C SER A 397 3.21 -10.90 -4.09
N LEU A 398 3.32 -11.03 -2.76
CA LEU A 398 2.86 -10.00 -1.82
C LEU A 398 3.57 -8.67 -2.03
N GLN A 399 4.85 -8.73 -2.38
CA GLN A 399 5.62 -7.55 -2.75
C GLN A 399 4.94 -6.76 -3.88
N GLY A 400 4.34 -7.46 -4.85
CA GLY A 400 3.52 -6.84 -5.90
C GLY A 400 2.25 -6.17 -5.38
N PHE A 401 1.58 -6.78 -4.39
CA PHE A 401 0.40 -6.17 -3.74
C PHE A 401 0.76 -4.94 -2.92
N VAL A 402 1.85 -4.99 -2.13
CA VAL A 402 2.34 -3.85 -1.35
C VAL A 402 2.74 -2.70 -2.27
N GLU A 403 3.41 -2.99 -3.38
CA GLU A 403 3.75 -1.99 -4.41
C GLU A 403 2.51 -1.37 -5.03
N TRP A 404 1.53 -2.20 -5.40
CA TRP A 404 0.25 -1.74 -5.95
C TRP A 404 -0.49 -0.81 -4.98
N LYS A 405 -0.64 -1.21 -3.72
CA LYS A 405 -1.29 -0.40 -2.67
C LYS A 405 -0.53 0.90 -2.43
N THR A 406 0.80 0.85 -2.40
CA THR A 406 1.67 2.02 -2.21
C THR A 406 1.49 3.00 -3.37
N GLU A 407 1.48 2.52 -4.61
CA GLU A 407 1.31 3.36 -5.79
C GLU A 407 -0.06 4.05 -5.82
N ILE A 408 -1.13 3.35 -5.44
CA ILE A 408 -2.47 3.93 -5.27
C ILE A 408 -2.48 5.00 -4.18
N CYS A 409 -1.90 4.73 -3.00
CA CYS A 409 -1.87 5.72 -1.91
C CYS A 409 -1.06 6.96 -2.31
N MET A 410 0.10 6.79 -2.96
CA MET A 410 0.98 7.89 -3.35
C MET A 410 0.36 8.72 -4.47
N LEU A 411 0.04 8.12 -5.62
CA LEU A 411 -0.47 8.86 -6.78
C LEU A 411 -1.95 9.22 -6.67
N GLY A 412 -2.67 8.61 -5.74
CA GLY A 412 -4.01 9.04 -5.37
C GLY A 412 -4.01 10.37 -4.61
N THR A 413 -3.03 10.59 -3.74
CA THR A 413 -2.97 11.78 -2.88
C THR A 413 -2.03 12.86 -3.39
N LEU A 414 -1.04 12.53 -4.22
CA LEU A 414 -0.06 13.46 -4.77
C LEU A 414 -0.41 13.84 -6.20
N SER A 415 -0.52 15.14 -6.48
CA SER A 415 -0.76 15.67 -7.82
C SER A 415 0.25 16.75 -8.15
N HIS A 416 1.00 16.58 -9.24
CA HIS A 416 1.99 17.56 -9.69
C HIS A 416 2.19 17.44 -11.21
N PRO A 417 2.45 18.54 -11.96
CA PRO A 417 2.59 18.49 -13.41
C PRO A 417 3.67 17.51 -13.92
N ASN A 418 4.71 17.29 -13.11
CA ASN A 418 5.80 16.35 -13.39
C ASN A 418 5.69 14.99 -12.67
N LEU A 419 4.50 14.63 -12.18
CA LEU A 419 4.18 13.29 -11.71
C LEU A 419 3.16 12.64 -12.65
N ILE A 420 3.29 11.33 -12.88
CA ILE A 420 2.33 10.61 -13.71
C ILE A 420 0.95 10.61 -13.04
N LYS A 421 -0.10 10.90 -13.79
CA LYS A 421 -1.47 10.86 -13.30
C LYS A 421 -1.99 9.42 -13.30
N LEU A 422 -2.21 8.88 -12.10
CA LEU A 422 -2.99 7.67 -11.92
C LEU A 422 -4.47 8.03 -12.10
N LEU A 423 -5.13 7.44 -13.09
CA LEU A 423 -6.55 7.65 -13.40
C LEU A 423 -7.44 6.72 -12.57
N GLY A 424 -6.91 5.56 -12.19
CA GLY A 424 -7.65 4.59 -11.41
C GLY A 424 -6.98 3.22 -11.36
N TYR A 425 -7.72 2.24 -10.85
CA TYR A 425 -7.21 0.89 -10.64
C TYR A 425 -8.32 -0.15 -10.85
N CYS A 426 -7.91 -1.41 -11.00
CA CYS A 426 -8.80 -2.56 -10.98
C CYS A 426 -8.21 -3.63 -10.08
N TRP A 427 -9.06 -4.22 -9.23
CA TRP A 427 -8.70 -5.37 -8.43
C TRP A 427 -9.83 -6.39 -8.50
N LYS A 428 -9.57 -7.54 -9.11
CA LYS A 428 -10.55 -8.64 -9.19
C LYS A 428 -9.84 -9.99 -9.12
N GLY A 429 -10.07 -10.71 -8.01
CA GLY A 429 -9.35 -11.95 -7.72
C GLY A 429 -7.84 -11.70 -7.68
N LYS A 430 -7.11 -12.41 -8.54
CA LYS A 430 -5.65 -12.27 -8.70
C LYS A 430 -5.22 -11.09 -9.57
N ASP A 431 -6.14 -10.52 -10.36
CA ASP A 431 -5.82 -9.45 -11.30
C ASP A 431 -5.73 -8.10 -10.55
N MET A 432 -4.51 -7.56 -10.47
CA MET A 432 -4.22 -6.20 -10.00
C MET A 432 -3.77 -5.34 -11.17
N LEU A 433 -4.51 -4.27 -11.46
CA LEU A 433 -4.21 -3.35 -12.55
C LEU A 433 -4.21 -1.89 -12.09
N LEU A 434 -3.37 -1.09 -12.73
CA LEU A 434 -3.27 0.36 -12.57
C LEU A 434 -3.51 1.02 -13.93
N VAL A 435 -4.25 2.12 -13.94
CA VAL A 435 -4.62 2.84 -15.16
C VAL A 435 -4.05 4.24 -15.08
N TYR A 436 -3.16 4.57 -16.01
CA TYR A 436 -2.47 5.86 -16.08
C TYR A 436 -2.87 6.64 -17.33
N GLU A 437 -2.59 7.94 -17.31
CA GLU A 437 -2.50 8.71 -18.55
C GLU A 437 -1.46 8.10 -19.50
N TYR A 438 -1.72 8.18 -20.81
CA TYR A 438 -0.79 7.65 -21.81
C TYR A 438 0.32 8.65 -22.15
N MET A 439 1.57 8.20 -22.08
CA MET A 439 2.77 8.99 -22.35
C MET A 439 3.29 8.70 -23.76
N GLN A 440 3.03 9.63 -24.70
CA GLN A 440 3.18 9.39 -26.15
C GLN A 440 4.62 9.16 -26.59
N LYS A 441 5.60 9.70 -25.87
CA LYS A 441 7.02 9.55 -26.19
C LYS A 441 7.68 8.43 -25.37
N GLY A 442 6.96 7.74 -24.49
CA GLY A 442 7.52 6.65 -23.69
C GLY A 442 8.54 7.13 -22.65
N SER A 443 9.47 6.25 -22.26
CA SER A 443 10.48 6.51 -21.23
C SER A 443 11.72 7.24 -21.78
N PHE A 444 12.34 8.07 -20.95
CA PHE A 444 13.50 8.88 -21.31
C PHE A 444 14.73 8.04 -21.67
N ASP A 445 14.91 6.88 -21.03
CA ASP A 445 16.00 5.96 -21.35
C ASP A 445 15.93 5.41 -22.79
N ASN A 446 14.73 5.26 -23.37
CA ASN A 446 14.58 4.88 -24.77
C ASN A 446 15.13 5.98 -25.71
N HIS A 447 15.00 7.26 -25.34
CA HIS A 447 15.57 8.36 -26.11
C HIS A 447 17.08 8.53 -25.87
N LEU A 448 17.57 8.16 -24.68
CA LEU A 448 18.99 8.21 -24.36
C LEU A 448 19.76 6.99 -24.90
N PHE A 449 19.20 5.79 -24.90
CA PHE A 449 19.96 4.56 -25.20
C PHE A 449 19.36 3.71 -26.31
N GLY A 450 18.18 4.07 -26.81
CA GLY A 450 17.51 3.35 -27.89
C GLY A 450 18.40 3.26 -29.13
N ARG A 451 18.42 2.08 -29.75
CA ARG A 451 19.10 1.84 -31.02
C ARG A 451 18.04 1.56 -32.08
N GLY A 452 18.02 2.35 -33.14
CA GLY A 452 17.11 2.19 -34.27
C GLY A 452 16.96 3.49 -35.06
N SER A 453 16.72 3.38 -36.37
CA SER A 453 16.55 4.52 -37.28
C SER A 453 15.31 5.38 -36.98
N SER A 454 14.39 4.90 -36.15
CA SER A 454 13.14 5.57 -35.78
C SER A 454 13.20 6.42 -34.51
N ILE A 455 14.29 6.39 -33.73
CA ILE A 455 14.44 7.15 -32.48
C ILE A 455 15.47 8.26 -32.69
N GLN A 456 14.99 9.49 -32.84
CA GLN A 456 15.84 10.67 -32.95
C GLN A 456 16.49 10.98 -31.58
N PRO A 457 17.82 11.15 -31.51
CA PRO A 457 18.49 11.58 -30.28
C PRO A 457 17.94 12.93 -29.80
N LEU A 458 17.74 13.05 -28.49
CA LEU A 458 17.27 14.31 -27.90
C LEU A 458 18.34 15.39 -28.02
N GLN A 459 17.93 16.55 -28.52
CA GLN A 459 18.71 17.78 -28.52
C GLN A 459 18.98 18.26 -27.09
N TRP A 460 20.02 19.09 -26.92
CA TRP A 460 20.45 19.60 -25.62
C TRP A 460 19.31 20.25 -24.82
N ASP A 461 18.55 21.16 -25.43
CA ASP A 461 17.49 21.90 -24.72
C ASP A 461 16.36 20.98 -24.24
N ALA A 462 16.01 19.96 -25.02
CA ALA A 462 15.04 18.95 -24.63
C ALA A 462 15.54 18.13 -23.43
N ARG A 463 16.83 17.74 -23.43
CA ARG A 463 17.45 17.05 -22.29
C ARG A 463 17.38 17.90 -21.02
N LEU A 464 17.72 19.19 -21.12
CA LEU A 464 17.72 20.11 -19.98
C LEU A 464 16.29 20.35 -19.46
N LYS A 465 15.32 20.55 -20.35
CA LYS A 465 13.89 20.65 -20.01
C LYS A 465 13.39 19.43 -19.24
N ILE A 466 13.75 18.22 -19.69
CA ILE A 466 13.38 16.96 -19.04
C ILE A 466 13.99 16.87 -17.64
N LEU A 467 15.27 17.19 -17.50
CA LEU A 467 15.96 17.21 -16.20
C LEU A 467 15.33 18.19 -15.21
N ILE A 468 14.96 19.40 -15.66
CA ILE A 468 14.28 20.39 -14.83
C ILE A 468 12.92 19.86 -14.37
N GLY A 469 12.12 19.29 -15.27
CA GLY A 469 10.82 18.69 -14.92
C GLY A 469 10.95 17.56 -13.89
N ALA A 470 11.90 16.65 -14.10
CA ALA A 470 12.16 15.56 -13.16
C ALA A 470 12.69 16.07 -11.80
N ALA A 471 13.52 17.12 -11.79
CA ALA A 471 14.01 17.75 -10.56
C ALA A 471 12.87 18.41 -9.77
N ARG A 472 11.95 19.11 -10.46
CA ARG A 472 10.77 19.73 -9.84
C ARG A 472 9.86 18.70 -9.17
N ALA A 473 9.61 17.57 -9.84
CA ALA A 473 8.86 16.47 -9.26
C ALA A 473 9.49 15.95 -7.96
N LEU A 474 10.80 15.71 -7.96
CA LEU A 474 11.51 15.19 -6.80
C LEU A 474 11.60 16.22 -5.67
N ALA A 475 11.78 17.49 -6.01
CA ALA A 475 11.72 18.61 -5.06
C ALA A 475 10.35 18.71 -4.38
N PHE A 476 9.26 18.55 -5.14
CA PHE A 476 7.90 18.48 -4.60
C PHE A 476 7.76 17.33 -3.60
N LEU A 477 8.17 16.10 -3.97
CA LEU A 477 8.10 14.92 -3.08
C LEU A 477 8.87 15.12 -1.77
N HIS A 478 10.06 15.72 -1.84
CA HIS A 478 10.91 15.99 -0.67
C HIS A 478 10.41 17.15 0.18
N ALA A 479 9.62 18.08 -0.39
CA ALA A 479 9.06 19.22 0.34
C ALA A 479 7.76 18.88 1.10
N VAL A 480 7.10 17.76 0.78
CA VAL A 480 5.92 17.29 1.52
C VAL A 480 6.26 17.14 3.00
N LYS A 481 5.33 17.51 3.90
CA LYS A 481 5.54 17.52 5.37
C LYS A 481 6.12 16.21 5.93
N LYS A 482 5.80 15.06 5.33
CA LYS A 482 6.32 13.74 5.74
C LYS A 482 7.41 13.19 4.79
N GLN A 483 8.03 14.04 3.98
CA GLN A 483 9.10 13.76 3.01
C GLN A 483 8.97 12.41 2.27
N VAL A 484 8.42 12.42 1.06
CA VAL A 484 8.33 11.19 0.27
C VAL A 484 9.70 10.88 -0.34
N ILE A 485 10.28 9.74 0.03
CA ILE A 485 11.51 9.20 -0.58
C ILE A 485 11.10 8.29 -1.73
N TYR A 486 11.51 8.64 -2.93
CA TYR A 486 11.10 7.98 -4.16
C TYR A 486 11.83 6.64 -4.38
N ARG A 487 13.09 6.54 -3.94
CA ARG A 487 13.92 5.33 -3.86
C ARG A 487 14.39 4.74 -5.19
N VAL A 488 13.69 4.99 -6.30
CA VAL A 488 13.98 4.39 -7.62
C VAL A 488 14.13 5.46 -8.70
N PHE A 489 15.00 6.44 -8.48
CA PHE A 489 15.29 7.46 -9.48
C PHE A 489 16.21 6.91 -10.58
N LYS A 490 15.66 6.65 -11.77
CA LYS A 490 16.36 6.15 -12.98
C LYS A 490 15.71 6.69 -14.25
N ALA A 491 16.47 6.76 -15.35
CA ALA A 491 15.97 7.29 -16.62
C ALA A 491 14.73 6.55 -17.17
N SER A 492 14.61 5.24 -16.91
CA SER A 492 13.45 4.45 -17.37
C SER A 492 12.15 4.73 -16.61
N ASN A 493 12.22 5.41 -15.45
CA ASN A 493 11.06 5.83 -14.68
C ASN A 493 10.64 7.29 -14.98
N ILE A 494 11.32 7.96 -15.91
CA ILE A 494 10.96 9.31 -16.38
C ILE A 494 10.21 9.13 -17.70
N LEU A 495 8.90 9.34 -17.70
CA LEU A 495 8.06 9.25 -18.89
C LEU A 495 7.87 10.62 -19.55
N LEU A 496 7.66 10.63 -20.86
CA LEU A 496 7.60 11.82 -21.69
C LEU A 496 6.28 11.93 -22.45
N ASP A 497 5.61 13.07 -22.30
CA ASP A 497 4.39 13.38 -23.05
C ASP A 497 4.71 13.82 -24.50
N ALA A 498 3.68 14.17 -25.26
CA ALA A 498 3.82 14.63 -26.64
C ALA A 498 4.76 15.85 -26.81
N SER A 499 4.90 16.68 -25.77
CA SER A 499 5.68 17.92 -25.74
C SER A 499 7.02 17.77 -25.00
N TYR A 500 7.46 16.53 -24.75
CA TYR A 500 8.67 16.19 -24.00
C TYR A 500 8.69 16.76 -22.56
N ASN A 501 7.52 16.95 -21.94
CA ASN A 501 7.46 17.22 -20.52
C ASN A 501 7.67 15.91 -19.74
N ALA A 502 8.50 15.98 -18.70
CA ALA A 502 8.85 14.82 -17.89
C ALA A 502 7.79 14.55 -16.81
N LYS A 503 7.42 13.28 -16.64
CA LYS A 503 6.62 12.80 -15.51
C LYS A 503 7.26 11.59 -14.85
N LEU A 504 7.47 11.63 -13.54
CA LEU A 504 7.95 10.48 -12.78
C LEU A 504 6.83 9.44 -12.63
N SER A 505 7.15 8.17 -12.84
CA SER A 505 6.23 7.02 -12.69
C SER A 505 6.73 6.02 -11.64
N ASN A 506 6.05 4.89 -11.42
CA ASN A 506 6.57 3.77 -10.62
C ASN A 506 6.82 4.11 -9.14
N PHE A 507 5.72 4.39 -8.42
CA PHE A 507 5.71 4.78 -7.01
C PHE A 507 5.61 3.60 -6.03
N GLY A 508 5.53 2.36 -6.52
CA GLY A 508 5.32 1.19 -5.67
C GLY A 508 6.39 0.96 -4.58
N LEU A 509 7.59 1.52 -4.77
CA LEU A 509 8.69 1.42 -3.80
C LEU A 509 8.92 2.68 -2.95
N ALA A 510 8.13 3.74 -3.19
CA ALA A 510 8.24 4.97 -2.45
C ALA A 510 7.93 4.76 -0.96
N LYS A 511 8.62 5.52 -0.10
CA LYS A 511 8.45 5.45 1.36
C LYS A 511 8.30 6.85 1.92
N ILE A 512 7.53 6.97 3.01
CA ILE A 512 7.37 8.22 3.74
C ILE A 512 8.49 8.29 4.79
N GLY A 513 9.38 9.27 4.63
CA GLY A 513 10.51 9.52 5.53
C GLY A 513 10.10 10.14 6.87
N PRO A 514 10.84 9.89 7.97
CA PRO A 514 10.68 10.65 9.20
C PRO A 514 11.12 12.09 8.91
N LEU A 515 10.45 13.07 9.54
CA LEU A 515 10.64 14.50 9.24
C LEU A 515 12.11 14.97 9.21
N ASN A 516 13.00 14.34 10.00
CA ASN A 516 14.41 14.72 10.13
C ASN A 516 15.35 13.51 10.32
N GLY A 517 15.04 12.34 9.73
CA GLY A 517 15.77 11.10 10.05
C GLY A 517 16.13 10.24 8.84
N GLN A 518 16.87 9.17 9.13
CA GLN A 518 17.15 8.10 8.17
C GLN A 518 16.16 6.96 8.43
N LEU A 519 15.65 6.35 7.36
CA LEU A 519 14.89 5.11 7.44
C LEU A 519 15.84 3.93 7.25
N ASN A 520 15.86 3.01 8.20
CA ASN A 520 16.47 1.71 7.96
C ASN A 520 15.49 0.88 7.13
N VAL A 521 15.89 0.53 5.90
CA VAL A 521 15.06 -0.31 5.03
C VAL A 521 15.89 -1.48 4.50
N THR A 522 15.21 -2.58 4.18
CA THR A 522 15.85 -3.70 3.50
C THR A 522 16.43 -3.25 2.16
N ILE A 523 17.69 -3.59 1.92
CA ILE A 523 18.39 -3.26 0.68
C ILE A 523 17.77 -4.08 -0.44
N GLN A 524 17.15 -3.42 -1.43
CA GLN A 524 16.65 -4.08 -2.63
C GLN A 524 17.72 -4.01 -3.73
N ALA A 525 18.83 -4.70 -3.50
CA ALA A 525 20.05 -4.59 -4.32
C ALA A 525 19.81 -4.83 -5.82
N GLY A 526 18.84 -5.66 -6.20
CA GLY A 526 18.52 -5.96 -7.60
C GLY A 526 17.89 -4.81 -8.40
N ARG A 527 17.18 -3.87 -7.76
CA ARG A 527 16.23 -2.98 -8.47
C ARG A 527 16.77 -1.57 -8.76
N THR A 528 17.87 -1.21 -8.11
CA THR A 528 18.54 0.11 -8.21
C THR A 528 20.03 -0.01 -8.54
N LEU A 529 20.45 -1.16 -9.10
CA LEU A 529 21.81 -1.43 -9.56
C LEU A 529 22.33 -0.29 -10.47
N GLY A 530 23.35 0.41 -9.99
CA GLY A 530 23.98 1.55 -10.66
C GLY A 530 23.47 2.94 -10.26
N TYR A 531 22.33 3.03 -9.57
CA TYR A 531 21.72 4.29 -9.13
C TYR A 531 21.71 4.44 -7.60
N ALA A 532 21.88 3.34 -6.87
CA ALA A 532 21.83 3.33 -5.42
C ALA A 532 22.99 4.11 -4.78
N ALA A 533 22.66 4.93 -3.79
CA ALA A 533 23.62 5.70 -3.03
C ALA A 533 24.53 4.78 -2.17
N PRO A 534 25.80 5.14 -1.96
CA PRO A 534 26.77 4.29 -1.27
C PRO A 534 26.39 3.99 0.19
N GLU A 535 25.79 4.96 0.89
CA GLU A 535 25.26 4.74 2.24
C GLU A 535 24.10 3.74 2.24
N TYR A 536 23.21 3.80 1.24
CA TYR A 536 22.09 2.89 1.14
C TYR A 536 22.57 1.44 0.92
N ILE A 537 23.53 1.25 0.02
CA ILE A 537 24.12 -0.07 -0.25
C ILE A 537 24.84 -0.63 0.98
N ARG A 538 25.56 0.23 1.73
CA ARG A 538 26.40 -0.21 2.85
C ARG A 538 25.62 -0.46 4.14
N THR A 539 24.65 0.39 4.47
CA THR A 539 23.98 0.39 5.78
C THR A 539 22.49 0.10 5.71
N GLY A 540 21.88 0.10 4.51
CA GLY A 540 20.43 0.05 4.35
C GLY A 540 19.72 1.34 4.79
N GLN A 541 20.47 2.41 5.08
CA GLN A 541 19.90 3.71 5.43
C GLN A 541 19.42 4.43 4.18
N LEU A 542 18.15 4.78 4.17
CA LEU A 542 17.49 5.51 3.11
C LEU A 542 17.08 6.90 3.60
N CYS A 543 17.34 7.92 2.81
CA CYS A 543 16.93 9.30 3.07
C CYS A 543 16.67 10.04 1.75
N VAL A 544 16.10 11.24 1.81
CA VAL A 544 15.88 12.09 0.62
C VAL A 544 17.17 12.38 -0.15
N LYS A 545 18.33 12.38 0.51
CA LYS A 545 19.64 12.55 -0.13
C LYS A 545 20.09 11.34 -0.96
N SER A 546 19.51 10.17 -0.73
CA SER A 546 19.75 8.99 -1.56
C SER A 546 19.08 9.15 -2.93
N ASP A 547 17.92 9.81 -3.00
CA ASP A 547 17.29 10.17 -4.28
C ASP A 547 18.13 11.21 -5.04
N VAL A 548 18.74 12.18 -4.33
CA VAL A 548 19.67 13.17 -4.93
C VAL A 548 20.87 12.48 -5.59
N TYR A 549 21.41 11.41 -4.98
CA TYR A 549 22.48 10.63 -5.58
C TYR A 549 22.02 9.96 -6.89
N GLY A 550 20.85 9.31 -6.89
CA GLY A 550 20.24 8.72 -8.09
C GLY A 550 20.01 9.77 -9.20
N PHE A 551 19.58 10.98 -8.83
CA PHE A 551 19.48 12.11 -9.76
C PHE A 551 20.84 12.48 -10.36
N GLY A 552 21.90 12.50 -9.56
CA GLY A 552 23.27 12.71 -10.02
C GLY A 552 23.74 11.68 -11.04
N VAL A 553 23.36 10.41 -10.87
CA VAL A 553 23.64 9.36 -11.86
C VAL A 553 22.92 9.65 -13.18
N VAL A 554 21.64 10.03 -13.13
CA VAL A 554 20.88 10.38 -14.34
C VAL A 554 21.47 11.62 -15.03
N LEU A 555 21.96 12.62 -14.31
CA LEU A 555 22.68 13.76 -14.92
C LEU A 555 23.90 13.29 -15.72
N ALA A 556 24.68 12.36 -15.17
CA ALA A 556 25.81 11.75 -15.87
C ALA A 556 25.36 10.95 -17.11
N GLU A 557 24.27 10.19 -17.03
CA GLU A 557 23.71 9.47 -18.19
C GLU A 557 23.30 10.45 -19.31
N VAL A 558 22.69 11.58 -18.96
CA VAL A 558 22.23 12.59 -19.92
C VAL A 558 23.39 13.31 -20.61
N LEU A 559 24.46 13.62 -19.88
CA LEU A 559 25.65 14.24 -20.46
C LEU A 559 26.38 13.31 -21.42
N THR A 560 26.51 12.03 -21.04
CA THR A 560 27.38 11.08 -21.73
C THR A 560 26.67 10.20 -22.75
N GLY A 561 25.34 10.05 -22.64
CA GLY A 561 24.58 9.08 -23.42
C GLY A 561 24.89 7.63 -23.06
N LEU A 562 25.55 7.38 -21.92
CA LEU A 562 25.98 6.05 -21.47
C LEU A 562 25.10 5.54 -20.32
N ARG A 563 24.87 4.23 -20.25
CA ARG A 563 24.08 3.59 -19.18
C ARG A 563 24.82 3.61 -17.83
N ALA A 564 24.07 3.78 -16.73
CA ALA A 564 24.58 3.76 -15.36
C ALA A 564 25.34 2.46 -15.01
N LEU A 565 24.86 1.32 -15.51
CA LEU A 565 25.51 0.02 -15.40
C LEU A 565 25.70 -0.59 -16.78
N ASP A 566 26.93 -1.01 -17.07
CA ASP A 566 27.29 -1.68 -18.32
C ASP A 566 28.36 -2.75 -18.03
N THR A 567 27.96 -4.01 -18.15
CA THR A 567 28.84 -5.17 -17.89
C THR A 567 29.84 -5.41 -19.00
N CYS A 568 29.71 -4.76 -20.16
CA CYS A 568 30.67 -4.83 -21.25
C CYS A 568 31.88 -3.91 -21.05
N ARG A 569 31.86 -3.04 -20.03
CA ARG A 569 33.00 -2.18 -19.69
C ARG A 569 34.10 -2.98 -18.97
N PRO A 570 35.36 -2.52 -19.04
CA PRO A 570 36.46 -3.06 -18.23
C PRO A 570 36.13 -3.25 -16.74
N LYS A 571 36.80 -4.24 -16.13
CA LYS A 571 36.66 -4.55 -14.69
C LYS A 571 36.92 -3.33 -13.82
N GLY A 572 36.10 -3.16 -12.77
CA GLY A 572 36.13 -1.99 -11.87
C GLY A 572 35.44 -0.73 -12.42
N LYS A 573 34.95 -0.82 -13.66
CA LYS A 573 34.51 0.30 -14.48
C LYS A 573 33.10 0.10 -15.07
N HIS A 574 32.37 -0.91 -14.56
CA HIS A 574 31.00 -1.23 -14.97
C HIS A 574 30.01 -0.11 -14.60
N TYR A 575 30.21 0.52 -13.44
CA TYR A 575 29.42 1.65 -12.98
C TYR A 575 29.88 2.94 -13.66
N LEU A 576 28.94 3.68 -14.25
CA LEU A 576 29.20 4.90 -15.02
C LEU A 576 30.01 5.90 -14.20
N PHE A 577 29.64 6.10 -12.93
CA PHE A 577 30.37 7.00 -12.04
C PHE A 577 31.86 6.67 -11.96
N ASN A 578 32.22 5.39 -11.79
CA ASN A 578 33.62 4.95 -11.73
C ASN A 578 34.35 5.12 -13.08
N TRP A 579 33.61 5.04 -14.18
CA TRP A 579 34.15 5.23 -15.53
C TRP A 579 34.53 6.70 -15.79
N ILE A 580 33.63 7.64 -15.48
CA ILE A 580 33.75 9.03 -15.93
C ILE A 580 34.22 10.02 -14.87
N LYS A 581 34.29 9.65 -13.58
CA LYS A 581 34.58 10.59 -12.48
C LYS A 581 35.78 11.51 -12.74
N CYS A 582 36.87 11.01 -13.32
CA CYS A 582 38.06 11.81 -13.58
C CYS A 582 37.94 12.74 -14.81
N GLN A 583 37.07 12.39 -15.77
CA GLN A 583 36.93 13.14 -17.04
C GLN A 583 35.76 14.11 -16.99
N LEU A 584 34.61 13.68 -16.42
CA LEU A 584 33.40 14.49 -16.31
C LEU A 584 33.60 15.72 -15.40
N PHE A 585 34.47 15.59 -14.39
CA PHE A 585 34.71 16.65 -13.41
C PHE A 585 35.93 17.52 -13.71
N ASP A 586 36.62 17.23 -14.81
CA ASP A 586 37.68 18.08 -15.36
C ASP A 586 37.08 18.94 -16.47
N LYS A 587 37.01 20.26 -16.24
CA LYS A 587 36.42 21.21 -17.19
C LYS A 587 37.08 21.14 -18.57
N THR A 588 38.35 20.75 -18.63
CA THR A 588 39.12 20.67 -19.88
C THR A 588 38.83 19.41 -20.69
N LYS A 589 38.18 18.40 -20.09
CA LYS A 589 37.96 17.09 -20.70
C LYS A 589 36.50 16.77 -20.96
N ILE A 590 35.58 17.65 -20.58
CA ILE A 590 34.14 17.39 -20.66
C ILE A 590 33.70 17.05 -22.09
N GLU A 591 34.21 17.77 -23.10
CA GLU A 591 33.87 17.55 -24.52
C GLU A 591 34.17 16.12 -24.98
N GLY A 592 35.23 15.49 -24.46
CA GLY A 592 35.59 14.12 -24.79
C GLY A 592 34.68 13.05 -24.17
N VAL A 593 33.79 13.43 -23.25
CA VAL A 593 32.84 12.52 -22.57
C VAL A 593 31.39 12.81 -22.97
N MET A 594 31.13 13.93 -23.65
CA MET A 594 29.77 14.29 -24.07
C MET A 594 29.24 13.26 -25.07
N ASP A 595 27.93 13.06 -25.03
CA ASP A 595 27.21 12.19 -25.96
C ASP A 595 27.51 12.60 -27.41
N SER A 596 28.17 11.72 -28.15
CA SER A 596 28.59 11.99 -29.53
C SER A 596 27.43 12.32 -30.46
N ARG A 597 26.21 11.86 -30.13
CA ARG A 597 24.98 12.15 -30.89
C ARG A 597 24.48 13.59 -30.73
N LEU A 598 25.03 14.36 -29.78
CA LEU A 598 24.79 15.79 -29.72
C LEU A 598 25.58 16.56 -30.79
N GLU A 599 26.59 15.94 -31.43
CA GLU A 599 27.37 16.55 -32.52
C GLU A 599 27.95 17.93 -32.17
N GLY A 600 28.33 18.14 -30.90
CA GLY A 600 28.81 19.44 -30.40
C GLY A 600 27.74 20.54 -30.26
N LYS A 601 26.46 20.23 -30.53
CA LYS A 601 25.33 21.17 -30.42
C LYS A 601 24.86 21.31 -28.97
N TYR A 602 25.71 21.87 -28.12
CA TYR A 602 25.38 22.22 -26.74
C TYR A 602 26.25 23.40 -26.27
N PRO A 603 25.74 24.29 -25.40
CA PRO A 603 26.56 25.33 -24.79
C PRO A 603 27.56 24.73 -23.80
N ILE A 604 28.86 24.89 -24.05
CA ILE A 604 29.92 24.30 -23.21
C ILE A 604 29.83 24.75 -21.74
N LYS A 605 29.48 26.02 -21.50
CA LYS A 605 29.28 26.56 -20.14
C LYS A 605 28.15 25.84 -19.41
N ALA A 606 27.05 25.55 -20.11
CA ALA A 606 25.93 24.82 -19.56
C ALA A 606 26.30 23.36 -19.27
N ALA A 607 26.99 22.69 -20.19
CA ALA A 607 27.48 21.33 -19.98
C ALA A 607 28.39 21.24 -18.74
N VAL A 608 29.32 22.19 -18.58
CA VAL A 608 30.18 22.29 -17.39
C VAL A 608 29.37 22.53 -16.12
N GLY A 609 28.34 23.38 -16.19
CA GLY A 609 27.41 23.62 -15.08
C GLY A 609 26.68 22.36 -14.64
N VAL A 610 26.10 21.61 -15.59
CA VAL A 610 25.40 20.34 -15.33
C VAL A 610 26.36 19.28 -14.76
N ALA A 611 27.58 19.18 -15.31
CA ALA A 611 28.61 18.26 -14.80
C ALA A 611 29.02 18.59 -13.37
N LYS A 612 29.15 19.89 -13.04
CA LYS A 612 29.43 20.31 -11.66
C LYS A 612 28.28 19.99 -10.71
N LEU A 613 27.04 20.17 -11.16
CA LEU A 613 25.87 19.79 -10.38
C LEU A 613 25.81 18.27 -10.14
N ALA A 614 26.10 17.47 -11.17
CA ALA A 614 26.22 16.01 -11.05
C ALA A 614 27.29 15.62 -10.02
N GLN A 615 28.45 16.28 -10.03
CA GLN A 615 29.50 16.07 -9.04
C GLN A 615 29.01 16.29 -7.60
N ASN A 616 28.29 17.38 -7.37
CA ASN A 616 27.76 17.72 -6.06
C ASN A 616 26.69 16.71 -5.60
N CYS A 617 25.83 16.26 -6.52
CA CYS A 617 24.80 15.25 -6.23
C CYS A 617 25.41 13.87 -5.90
N LEU A 618 26.55 13.53 -6.52
CA LEU A 618 27.26 12.26 -6.35
C LEU A 618 28.27 12.26 -5.20
N ALA A 619 28.23 13.27 -4.32
CA ALA A 619 29.09 13.32 -3.15
C ALA A 619 28.90 12.08 -2.26
N PHE A 620 30.01 11.56 -1.72
CA PHE A 620 29.99 10.36 -0.89
C PHE A 620 29.20 10.58 0.40
N ASP A 621 29.43 11.70 1.08
CA ASP A 621 28.66 12.12 2.26
C ASP A 621 27.28 12.66 1.82
N PRO A 622 26.16 12.07 2.27
CA PRO A 622 24.81 12.56 2.00
C PRO A 622 24.58 14.02 2.42
N LYS A 623 25.27 14.49 3.48
CA LYS A 623 25.12 15.86 3.98
C LYS A 623 25.71 16.90 3.03
N ALA A 624 26.73 16.52 2.26
CA ALA A 624 27.38 17.38 1.28
C ALA A 624 26.57 17.54 -0.02
N ARG A 625 25.59 16.67 -0.26
CA ARG A 625 24.73 16.75 -1.45
C ARG A 625 23.77 17.95 -1.33
N PRO A 626 23.40 18.62 -2.44
CA PRO A 626 22.39 19.69 -2.42
C PRO A 626 20.99 19.16 -2.04
N SER A 627 20.04 20.05 -1.73
CA SER A 627 18.62 19.71 -1.71
C SER A 627 18.05 19.70 -3.14
N MET A 628 16.96 18.98 -3.41
CA MET A 628 16.36 19.00 -4.74
C MET A 628 15.84 20.40 -5.15
N LYS A 629 15.48 21.25 -4.18
CA LYS A 629 15.20 22.67 -4.45
C LYS A 629 16.43 23.39 -5.04
N GLN A 630 17.59 23.24 -4.40
CA GLN A 630 18.85 23.81 -4.91
C GLN A 630 19.23 23.23 -6.28
N VAL A 631 18.92 21.96 -6.54
CA VAL A 631 19.15 21.32 -7.85
C VAL A 631 18.25 21.94 -8.92
N VAL A 632 16.97 22.20 -8.63
CA VAL A 632 16.05 22.90 -9.54
C VAL A 632 16.57 24.30 -9.86
N ASP A 633 16.87 25.10 -8.83
CA ASP A 633 17.37 26.47 -9.00
C ASP A 633 18.64 26.50 -9.87
N ALA A 634 19.56 25.55 -9.64
CA ALA A 634 20.79 25.44 -10.42
C ALA A 634 20.52 25.07 -11.89
N LEU A 635 19.63 24.11 -12.18
CA LEU A 635 19.30 23.72 -13.55
C LEU A 635 18.58 24.83 -14.31
N GLU A 636 17.67 25.54 -13.65
CA GLU A 636 16.95 26.68 -14.25
C GLU A 636 17.91 27.83 -14.57
N HIS A 637 18.86 28.12 -13.66
CA HIS A 637 19.91 29.10 -13.94
C HIS A 637 20.82 28.67 -15.10
N ILE A 638 21.20 27.39 -15.16
CA ILE A 638 21.99 26.86 -16.28
C ILE A 638 21.22 26.99 -17.61
N ALA A 639 19.90 26.81 -17.59
CA ALA A 639 19.06 26.97 -18.78
C ALA A 639 18.94 28.44 -19.21
N SER A 640 18.84 29.38 -18.27
CA SER A 640 18.67 30.80 -18.56
C SER A 640 19.93 31.49 -19.11
N VAL A 641 21.12 30.99 -18.76
CA VAL A 641 22.41 31.59 -19.18
C VAL A 641 22.74 31.34 -20.66
N ASN A 642 21.91 30.58 -21.38
CA ASN A 642 22.13 30.23 -22.80
C ASN A 642 21.24 31.02 -23.79
N TYR A 643 20.49 32.03 -23.33
CA TYR A 643 19.75 32.97 -24.17
C TYR A 643 20.27 34.40 -24.01
#